data_AF-A0A6J8F4M8-F1
#
_entry.id   AF-A0A6J8F4M8-F1
#
_cell.length_a   1.000
_cell.length_b   1.000
_cell.length_c   1.000
_cell.angle_alpha   90.00
_cell.angle_beta   90.00
_cell.angle_gamma   90.00
#
_symmetry.space_group_name_H-M   'P 1'
#
loop_
_entity.id
_entity.type
_entity.pdbx_description
1 polymer ?
#
loop_
_entity_poly.entity_id
_entity_poly.type
_entity_poly.pdbx_seq_one_letter_code
_entity_poly.pdbx_strand_id
1 'polypeptide(L)'
;MNRTRLMVVGIHIGDVYSQCGISTHRTRLEYRGLSKTHQLEPNTILLNKESEFIAFGYNAEKTYTDLQHDGKHKDLLYFRTFTWTVDKDYKNGEFIKAYDRETDILFITLLFEILNYYKREAFVTFKEAGAIVVESDVQFVVSFSDYLLNSYEDICFQACANVFDGDVKVLSESEAGILCYQMKLGSKPKLRYVAINCSRRQIFLKGSTTECPPVWNSNFDDTSLGTAIQRFVNKYFSIIKQKYHFNDFYQELLLKLKGVKDPSRISSIKHYADIFETDEIREAFARSEYADCYKIILDKIRIQNTVLIDILHEAFQPFAQSLSLLHNVVEEDISRGNINALLPFGEMSEFMYIQSLLQNTFRSCSFVTTGYSAMDCILIGALMSGYSTDISCTSSVVSKHERFEDGYFIRTHTKLQSEFLQMILSTDKTLNQNVLQGDAGRLSNQEITEGSMLTDPNRPTKIAEKFDDLFHGEWDECYTSLQKDGKDKLVSVNILVTILKQSHQACEHFMTKQIKRLESILTQHQPKNDKKICVSRTFSSGTFKSIQLLRRRNVQKYLSEIYEDSVCLLRKECNLSDNQIKFCETYIRKCVLNCFYMLTSEKPMYMKWTFYQGDVIDSLSLENFKSEGTRVDFMVWPALYLFYGGPLLNKGFVKAMK
;
A
#
# COMPACT_ATOMS: atom_id res chain seq x y z
N MET A 1 -12.14 19.72 32.54
CA MET A 1 -11.31 19.13 31.47
C MET A 1 -11.93 19.52 30.14
N ASN A 2 -11.29 20.46 29.42
CA ASN A 2 -11.76 20.94 28.12
C ASN A 2 -11.70 19.80 27.11
N ARG A 3 -12.84 19.38 26.57
CA ARG A 3 -12.90 18.50 25.38
C ARG A 3 -12.32 19.30 24.21
N THR A 4 -11.04 19.12 23.92
CA THR A 4 -10.40 19.54 22.67
C THR A 4 -11.26 19.03 21.51
N ARG A 5 -11.61 19.91 20.57
CA ARG A 5 -12.38 19.53 19.37
C ARG A 5 -11.54 18.52 18.60
N LEU A 6 -11.93 17.24 18.63
CA LEU A 6 -11.28 16.19 17.85
C LEU A 6 -11.34 16.59 16.37
N MET A 7 -10.19 16.79 15.73
CA MET A 7 -10.12 16.96 14.29
C MET A 7 -10.08 15.58 13.66
N VAL A 8 -10.84 15.37 12.59
CA VAL A 8 -10.85 14.12 11.85
C VAL A 8 -10.35 14.35 10.44
N VAL A 9 -9.36 13.57 10.03
CA VAL A 9 -8.88 13.50 8.66
C VAL A 9 -9.32 12.17 8.07
N GLY A 10 -10.16 12.25 7.04
CA GLY A 10 -10.63 11.09 6.28
C GLY A 10 -9.83 10.97 4.99
N ILE A 11 -9.23 9.82 4.75
CA ILE A 11 -8.53 9.49 3.50
C ILE A 11 -9.27 8.33 2.86
N HIS A 12 -9.55 8.43 1.58
CA HIS A 12 -10.08 7.33 0.79
C HIS A 12 -9.11 6.96 -0.31
N ILE A 13 -8.71 5.69 -0.33
CA ILE A 13 -7.82 5.08 -1.31
C ILE A 13 -8.67 4.13 -2.17
N GLY A 14 -9.20 4.66 -3.27
CA GLY A 14 -10.01 3.89 -4.22
C GLY A 14 -9.15 3.16 -5.26
N ASP A 15 -9.79 2.41 -6.15
CA ASP A 15 -9.10 1.62 -7.18
C ASP A 15 -8.32 2.46 -8.19
N VAL A 16 -8.85 3.65 -8.52
CA VAL A 16 -8.31 4.53 -9.57
C VAL A 16 -8.11 5.95 -9.05
N TYR A 17 -8.97 6.39 -8.15
CA TYR A 17 -8.91 7.72 -7.55
C TYR A 17 -8.82 7.61 -6.05
N SER A 18 -8.06 8.52 -5.47
CA SER A 18 -8.00 8.73 -4.04
C SER A 18 -8.47 10.15 -3.71
N GLN A 19 -8.83 10.38 -2.45
CA GLN A 19 -9.26 11.69 -1.97
C GLN A 19 -9.02 11.82 -0.47
N CYS A 20 -8.99 13.04 0.01
CA CYS A 20 -8.88 13.34 1.43
C CYS A 20 -9.77 14.53 1.80
N GLY A 21 -10.27 14.51 3.02
CA GLY A 21 -11.14 15.53 3.58
C GLY A 21 -10.86 15.73 5.06
N ILE A 22 -11.25 16.91 5.55
CA ILE A 22 -11.06 17.31 6.94
C ILE A 22 -12.40 17.74 7.51
N SER A 23 -12.63 17.38 8.76
CA SER A 23 -13.76 17.86 9.53
C SER A 23 -13.31 18.25 10.94
N THR A 24 -13.81 19.39 11.44
CA THR A 24 -13.70 19.75 12.87
C THR A 24 -15.05 19.67 13.61
N HIS A 25 -16.11 19.29 12.90
CA HIS A 25 -17.47 19.15 13.42
C HIS A 25 -18.17 17.87 12.93
N ARG A 26 -18.82 17.16 13.87
CA ARG A 26 -19.57 15.90 13.66
C ARG A 26 -20.60 15.90 12.52
N THR A 27 -21.00 17.04 11.98
CA THR A 27 -22.09 17.15 10.99
C THR A 27 -21.74 18.01 9.79
N ARG A 28 -20.53 18.58 9.74
CA ARG A 28 -20.13 19.49 8.67
C ARG A 28 -18.77 19.07 8.12
N LEU A 29 -18.76 18.85 6.80
CA LEU A 29 -17.53 18.72 6.03
C LEU A 29 -17.06 20.14 5.75
N GLU A 30 -15.92 20.50 6.33
CA GLU A 30 -15.44 21.89 6.31
C GLU A 30 -14.43 22.13 5.19
N TYR A 31 -13.68 21.10 4.80
CA TYR A 31 -12.67 21.20 3.74
C TYR A 31 -12.77 20.02 2.77
N ARG A 32 -13.07 20.33 1.50
CA ARG A 32 -13.02 19.42 0.34
C ARG A 32 -11.82 19.76 -0.52
N GLY A 33 -10.99 18.75 -0.83
CA GLY A 33 -9.86 18.89 -1.74
C GLY A 33 -8.73 19.69 -1.10
N LEU A 34 -7.74 19.00 -0.55
CA LEU A 34 -6.52 19.64 -0.04
C LEU A 34 -5.71 20.26 -1.19
N SER A 35 -5.88 19.72 -2.40
CA SER A 35 -5.50 20.32 -3.68
C SER A 35 -6.48 21.45 -4.05
N LYS A 36 -5.97 22.68 -4.20
CA LYS A 36 -6.76 23.87 -4.58
C LYS A 36 -7.48 23.73 -5.94
N THR A 37 -7.19 22.70 -6.72
CA THR A 37 -7.68 22.54 -8.10
C THR A 37 -8.56 21.30 -8.32
N HIS A 38 -8.41 20.21 -7.54
CA HIS A 38 -9.14 18.96 -7.78
C HIS A 38 -9.68 18.31 -6.49
N GLN A 39 -10.93 17.81 -6.56
CA GLN A 39 -11.60 17.13 -5.44
C GLN A 39 -11.22 15.64 -5.33
N LEU A 40 -10.74 15.05 -6.43
CA LEU A 40 -10.27 13.67 -6.56
C LEU A 40 -8.90 13.72 -7.20
N GLU A 41 -7.95 12.91 -6.73
CA GLU A 41 -6.65 12.76 -7.37
C GLU A 41 -6.55 11.36 -7.97
N PRO A 42 -6.14 11.20 -9.24
CA PRO A 42 -5.87 9.87 -9.79
C PRO A 42 -4.74 9.21 -8.99
N ASN A 43 -4.75 7.88 -8.91
CA ASN A 43 -3.64 7.08 -8.40
C ASN A 43 -2.49 7.13 -9.41
N THR A 44 -1.91 8.32 -9.58
CA THR A 44 -0.77 8.62 -10.44
C THR A 44 0.34 9.10 -9.53
N ILE A 45 1.51 8.48 -9.59
CA ILE A 45 2.67 8.89 -8.78
C ILE A 45 3.90 9.05 -9.66
N LEU A 46 4.71 10.04 -9.32
CA LEU A 46 5.98 10.32 -9.96
C LEU A 46 7.07 10.23 -8.88
N LEU A 47 8.05 9.37 -9.10
CA LEU A 47 9.22 9.20 -8.25
C LEU A 47 10.51 9.49 -9.03
N ASN A 48 11.61 9.78 -8.34
CA ASN A 48 12.94 9.78 -8.97
C ASN A 48 13.47 8.34 -9.12
N LYS A 49 14.67 8.18 -9.70
CA LYS A 49 15.33 6.88 -9.88
C LYS A 49 15.67 6.18 -8.55
N GLU A 50 15.83 6.93 -7.47
CA GLU A 50 16.00 6.43 -6.11
C GLU A 50 14.68 6.03 -5.42
N SER A 51 13.54 6.08 -6.13
CA SER A 51 12.19 5.82 -5.60
C SER A 51 11.71 6.86 -4.57
N GLU A 52 12.29 8.06 -4.56
CA GLU A 52 11.83 9.16 -3.71
C GLU A 52 10.67 9.91 -4.36
N PHE A 53 9.72 10.34 -3.54
CA PHE A 53 8.51 11.05 -3.95
C PHE A 53 8.80 12.38 -4.64
N ILE A 54 8.23 12.58 -5.84
CA ILE A 54 8.24 13.88 -6.54
C ILE A 54 6.85 14.50 -6.52
N ALA A 55 5.84 13.78 -7.01
CA ALA A 55 4.48 14.29 -7.14
C ALA A 55 3.45 13.17 -7.13
N PHE A 56 2.20 13.52 -6.81
CA PHE A 56 1.03 12.63 -6.86
C PHE A 56 -0.12 13.29 -7.61
N GLY A 57 -1.06 12.49 -8.10
CA GLY A 57 -2.30 12.95 -8.70
C GLY A 57 -2.10 13.68 -10.03
N TYR A 58 -2.94 14.67 -10.30
CA TYR A 58 -2.84 15.49 -11.50
C TYR A 58 -1.53 16.27 -11.57
N ASN A 59 -0.94 16.60 -10.42
CA ASN A 59 0.37 17.24 -10.38
C ASN A 59 1.49 16.30 -10.90
N ALA A 60 1.39 15.00 -10.64
CA ALA A 60 2.30 14.01 -11.21
C ALA A 60 2.16 13.92 -12.74
N GLU A 61 0.93 13.91 -13.25
CA GLU A 61 0.66 13.89 -14.69
C GLU A 61 1.25 15.13 -15.38
N LYS A 62 0.94 16.31 -14.84
CA LYS A 62 1.44 17.58 -15.36
C LYS A 62 2.96 17.66 -15.32
N THR A 63 3.56 17.36 -14.15
CA THR A 63 5.02 17.40 -13.98
C THR A 63 5.72 16.45 -14.93
N TYR A 64 5.20 15.23 -15.09
CA TYR A 64 5.74 14.28 -16.04
C TYR A 64 5.64 14.78 -17.49
N THR A 65 4.47 15.30 -17.89
CA THR A 65 4.27 15.88 -19.23
C THR A 65 5.23 17.04 -19.50
N ASP A 66 5.40 17.97 -18.56
CA ASP A 66 6.31 19.11 -18.71
C ASP A 66 7.77 18.62 -18.88
N LEU A 67 8.19 17.65 -18.06
CA LEU A 67 9.54 17.04 -18.15
C LEU A 67 9.70 16.15 -19.39
N GLN A 68 8.61 15.68 -19.98
CA GLN A 68 8.62 14.94 -21.23
C GLN A 68 8.99 15.84 -22.41
N HIS A 69 8.40 17.03 -22.48
CA HIS A 69 8.71 18.05 -23.50
C HIS A 69 10.19 18.45 -23.46
N ASP A 70 10.78 18.51 -22.26
CA ASP A 70 12.18 18.86 -22.02
C ASP A 70 13.17 17.67 -22.14
N GLY A 71 12.68 16.43 -22.36
CA GLY A 71 13.52 15.23 -22.39
C GLY A 71 14.14 14.82 -21.04
N LYS A 72 13.73 15.45 -19.93
CA LYS A 72 14.25 15.23 -18.56
C LYS A 72 13.52 14.13 -17.78
N HIS A 73 12.45 13.58 -18.34
CA HIS A 73 11.66 12.49 -17.73
C HIS A 73 12.41 11.13 -17.67
N LYS A 74 13.54 10.98 -18.38
CA LYS A 74 14.25 9.71 -18.61
C LYS A 74 14.85 9.03 -17.37
N ASP A 75 14.92 9.73 -16.25
CA ASP A 75 15.38 9.16 -14.98
C ASP A 75 14.24 8.99 -13.96
N LEU A 76 13.00 9.34 -14.31
CA LEU A 76 11.86 9.29 -13.38
C LEU A 76 11.09 7.97 -13.44
N LEU A 77 10.53 7.52 -12.32
CA LEU A 77 9.60 6.40 -12.29
C LEU A 77 8.18 6.95 -12.30
N TYR A 78 7.47 6.77 -13.40
CA TYR A 78 6.12 7.29 -13.56
C TYR A 78 5.11 6.16 -13.54
N PHE A 79 4.19 6.16 -12.58
CA PHE A 79 3.09 5.19 -12.52
C PHE A 79 1.80 5.95 -12.82
N ARG A 80 1.30 5.76 -14.03
CA ARG A 80 0.14 6.49 -14.54
C ARG A 80 -1.15 5.78 -14.17
N THR A 81 -2.03 6.47 -13.44
CA THR A 81 -3.43 6.07 -13.20
C THR A 81 -3.58 4.57 -12.98
N PHE A 82 -2.73 4.04 -12.09
CA PHE A 82 -2.60 2.60 -11.94
C PHE A 82 -3.75 2.09 -11.09
N THR A 83 -4.24 0.92 -11.46
CA THR A 83 -5.09 0.14 -10.57
C THR A 83 -4.22 -0.73 -9.70
N TRP A 84 -4.70 -1.09 -8.50
CA TRP A 84 -4.01 -2.00 -7.56
C TRP A 84 -3.92 -3.46 -8.04
N THR A 85 -3.98 -3.71 -9.35
CA THR A 85 -3.72 -5.03 -9.92
C THR A 85 -2.23 -5.28 -9.88
N VAL A 86 -1.82 -6.16 -8.99
CA VAL A 86 -0.42 -6.60 -8.88
C VAL A 86 -0.14 -7.67 -9.91
N ASP A 87 1.01 -7.60 -10.58
CA ASP A 87 1.49 -8.63 -11.49
C ASP A 87 1.83 -9.90 -10.68
N LYS A 88 0.98 -10.93 -10.79
CA LYS A 88 1.12 -12.20 -10.05
C LYS A 88 2.25 -13.09 -10.58
N ASP A 89 2.82 -12.75 -11.74
CA ASP A 89 3.86 -13.57 -12.39
C ASP A 89 5.26 -13.34 -11.80
N TYR A 90 5.43 -12.32 -10.93
CA TYR A 90 6.68 -12.06 -10.25
C TYR A 90 6.74 -12.79 -8.90
N LYS A 91 7.60 -13.81 -8.86
CA LYS A 91 7.98 -14.52 -7.63
C LYS A 91 8.44 -13.51 -6.57
N ASN A 92 7.76 -13.46 -5.42
CA ASN A 92 8.25 -12.91 -4.15
C ASN A 92 8.11 -11.38 -3.88
N GLY A 93 7.07 -10.71 -4.39
CA GLY A 93 6.69 -9.40 -3.89
C GLY A 93 5.56 -8.82 -4.72
N GLU A 94 4.66 -8.08 -4.10
CA GLU A 94 3.62 -7.41 -4.85
C GLU A 94 4.23 -6.16 -5.47
N PHE A 95 4.52 -6.23 -6.76
CA PHE A 95 5.14 -5.12 -7.50
C PHE A 95 4.15 -4.47 -8.45
N ILE A 96 4.29 -3.16 -8.60
CA ILE A 96 3.61 -2.37 -9.63
C ILE A 96 4.68 -1.91 -10.63
N LYS A 97 4.41 -2.10 -11.91
CA LYS A 97 5.27 -1.70 -13.03
C LYS A 97 5.13 -0.22 -13.34
N ALA A 98 6.26 0.45 -13.55
CA ALA A 98 6.26 1.81 -14.10
C ALA A 98 5.65 1.82 -15.51
N TYR A 99 4.99 2.93 -15.86
CA TYR A 99 4.28 3.09 -17.13
C TYR A 99 5.24 3.11 -18.33
N ASP A 100 6.41 3.74 -18.18
CA ASP A 100 7.36 3.98 -19.25
C ASP A 100 8.62 3.10 -19.18
N ARG A 101 8.70 2.18 -18.21
CA ARG A 101 9.87 1.32 -17.97
C ARG A 101 9.53 -0.06 -17.43
N GLU A 102 10.44 -1.01 -17.63
CA GLU A 102 10.43 -2.32 -16.98
C GLU A 102 10.87 -2.27 -15.50
N THR A 103 10.73 -1.12 -14.84
CA THR A 103 11.10 -0.96 -13.43
C THR A 103 9.90 -1.23 -12.53
N ASP A 104 10.11 -2.14 -11.58
CA ASP A 104 9.12 -2.61 -10.62
C ASP A 104 9.34 -1.94 -9.27
N ILE A 105 8.27 -1.47 -8.63
CA ILE A 105 8.31 -0.96 -7.25
C ILE A 105 7.36 -1.75 -6.36
N LEU A 106 7.72 -1.91 -5.09
CA LEU A 106 6.86 -2.57 -4.11
C LEU A 106 5.54 -1.80 -3.96
N PHE A 107 4.45 -2.53 -4.00
CA PHE A 107 3.08 -2.04 -3.81
C PHE A 107 2.93 -1.27 -2.49
N ILE A 108 3.51 -1.77 -1.39
CA ILE A 108 3.50 -1.07 -0.10
C ILE A 108 4.20 0.29 -0.15
N THR A 109 5.26 0.44 -0.96
CA THR A 109 5.98 1.71 -1.10
C THR A 109 5.08 2.76 -1.73
N LEU A 110 4.33 2.39 -2.78
CA LEU A 110 3.37 3.31 -3.39
C LEU A 110 2.26 3.69 -2.42
N LEU A 111 1.71 2.72 -1.69
CA LEU A 111 0.66 2.96 -0.71
C LEU A 111 1.13 3.90 0.42
N PHE A 112 2.35 3.68 0.91
CA PHE A 112 3.01 4.53 1.90
C PHE A 112 3.16 5.98 1.40
N GLU A 113 3.64 6.18 0.18
CA GLU A 113 3.82 7.53 -0.37
C GLU A 113 2.49 8.27 -0.59
N ILE A 114 1.43 7.56 -1.01
CA ILE A 114 0.10 8.16 -1.21
C ILE A 114 -0.51 8.57 0.14
N LEU A 115 -0.41 7.73 1.16
CA LEU A 115 -0.89 8.05 2.51
C LEU A 115 -0.09 9.21 3.11
N ASN A 116 1.24 9.24 2.94
CA ASN A 116 2.08 10.34 3.37
C ASN A 116 1.76 11.65 2.65
N TYR A 117 1.48 11.59 1.35
CA TYR A 117 1.01 12.75 0.59
C TYR A 117 -0.23 13.36 1.25
N TYR A 118 -1.29 12.56 1.47
CA TYR A 118 -2.51 13.07 2.07
C TYR A 118 -2.35 13.54 3.51
N LYS A 119 -1.49 12.88 4.30
CA LYS A 119 -1.11 13.36 5.63
C LYS A 119 -0.47 14.74 5.54
N ARG A 120 0.56 14.93 4.70
CA ARG A 120 1.23 16.22 4.51
C ARG A 120 0.25 17.31 4.06
N GLU A 121 -0.58 17.01 3.07
CA GLU A 121 -1.58 17.94 2.55
C GLU A 121 -2.59 18.37 3.63
N ALA A 122 -2.94 17.47 4.55
CA ALA A 122 -3.84 17.80 5.66
C ALA A 122 -3.20 18.82 6.61
N PHE A 123 -1.92 18.64 6.96
CA PHE A 123 -1.17 19.59 7.79
C PHE A 123 -0.89 20.92 7.10
N VAL A 124 -0.63 20.92 5.79
CA VAL A 124 -0.55 22.16 5.00
C VAL A 124 -1.87 22.92 5.10
N THR A 125 -3.00 22.22 4.97
CA THR A 125 -4.33 22.84 5.06
C THR A 125 -4.61 23.40 6.46
N PHE A 126 -4.25 22.68 7.54
CA PHE A 126 -4.36 23.22 8.90
C PHE A 126 -3.53 24.50 9.06
N LYS A 127 -2.30 24.51 8.55
CA LYS A 127 -1.40 25.67 8.61
C LYS A 127 -1.95 26.86 7.82
N GLU A 128 -2.49 26.63 6.61
CA GLU A 128 -3.11 27.68 5.79
C GLU A 128 -4.38 28.25 6.45
N ALA A 129 -5.12 27.43 7.20
CA ALA A 129 -6.27 27.86 8.01
C ALA A 129 -5.86 28.60 9.31
N GLY A 130 -4.56 28.77 9.57
CA GLY A 130 -4.04 29.41 10.78
C GLY A 130 -4.16 28.55 12.04
N ALA A 131 -4.42 27.25 11.89
CA ALA A 131 -4.51 26.30 13.01
C ALA A 131 -3.12 25.70 13.30
N ILE A 132 -2.72 25.70 14.57
CA ILE A 132 -1.56 24.95 15.05
C ILE A 132 -2.08 23.61 15.53
N VAL A 133 -1.89 22.57 14.72
CA VAL A 133 -2.37 21.21 14.97
C VAL A 133 -1.18 20.27 15.01
N VAL A 134 -1.05 19.50 16.09
CA VAL A 134 -0.10 18.38 16.16
C VAL A 134 -0.82 17.08 15.82
N GLU A 135 -0.09 16.07 15.37
CA GLU A 135 -0.68 14.81 14.91
C GLU A 135 -1.50 14.07 15.96
N SER A 136 -1.10 14.16 17.23
CA SER A 136 -1.84 13.57 18.35
C SER A 136 -3.25 14.17 18.54
N ASP A 137 -3.54 15.34 17.96
CA ASP A 137 -4.85 15.98 18.03
C ASP A 137 -5.79 15.55 16.89
N VAL A 138 -5.28 14.73 15.96
CA VAL A 138 -5.97 14.32 14.74
C VAL A 138 -6.33 12.85 14.80
N GLN A 139 -7.62 12.54 14.65
CA GLN A 139 -8.07 11.19 14.34
C GLN A 139 -7.97 10.95 12.84
N PHE A 140 -7.03 10.09 12.44
CA PHE A 140 -6.97 9.62 11.06
C PHE A 140 -7.94 8.47 10.84
N VAL A 141 -8.61 8.52 9.69
CA VAL A 141 -9.47 7.46 9.20
C VAL A 141 -9.08 7.18 7.76
N VAL A 142 -8.75 5.93 7.44
CA VAL A 142 -8.42 5.50 6.08
C VAL A 142 -9.44 4.48 5.61
N SER A 143 -10.11 4.79 4.49
CA SER A 143 -10.97 3.86 3.78
C SER A 143 -10.27 3.34 2.53
N PHE A 144 -10.30 2.04 2.31
CA PHE A 144 -9.74 1.41 1.11
C PHE A 144 -10.85 0.83 0.24
N SER A 145 -10.65 0.73 -1.08
CA SER A 145 -11.58 -0.03 -1.93
C SER A 145 -11.78 -1.44 -1.36
N ASP A 146 -12.98 -1.99 -1.51
CA ASP A 146 -13.27 -3.33 -0.97
C ASP A 146 -12.33 -4.39 -1.56
N TYR A 147 -11.94 -4.24 -2.84
CA TYR A 147 -10.96 -5.12 -3.48
C TYR A 147 -9.59 -5.06 -2.79
N LEU A 148 -9.10 -3.83 -2.56
CA LEU A 148 -7.79 -3.60 -1.97
C LEU A 148 -7.72 -4.13 -0.55
N LEU A 149 -8.74 -3.81 0.27
CA LEU A 149 -8.78 -4.26 1.66
C LEU A 149 -8.96 -5.77 1.76
N ASN A 150 -9.80 -6.40 0.93
CA ASN A 150 -10.03 -7.85 0.96
C ASN A 150 -8.83 -8.65 0.40
N SER A 151 -8.11 -8.10 -0.57
CA SER A 151 -7.01 -8.81 -1.24
C SER A 151 -5.66 -8.57 -0.56
N TYR A 152 -5.49 -7.40 0.06
CA TYR A 152 -4.20 -6.89 0.53
C TYR A 152 -4.30 -6.27 1.93
N GLU A 153 -5.14 -6.85 2.80
CA GLU A 153 -5.44 -6.34 4.15
C GLU A 153 -4.16 -6.03 4.92
N ASP A 154 -3.28 -7.02 5.11
CA ASP A 154 -2.04 -6.87 5.87
C ASP A 154 -1.18 -5.68 5.40
N ILE A 155 -1.10 -5.47 4.09
CA ILE A 155 -0.30 -4.37 3.52
C ILE A 155 -0.98 -3.02 3.73
N CYS A 156 -2.30 -2.94 3.60
CA CYS A 156 -3.07 -1.73 3.88
C CYS A 156 -2.89 -1.30 5.34
N PHE A 157 -3.00 -2.25 6.26
CA PHE A 157 -2.80 -2.04 7.69
C PHE A 157 -1.35 -1.66 8.01
N GLN A 158 -0.38 -2.33 7.41
CA GLN A 158 1.04 -2.03 7.59
C GLN A 158 1.41 -0.63 7.07
N ALA A 159 0.89 -0.24 5.91
CA ALA A 159 1.11 1.09 5.36
C ALA A 159 0.54 2.18 6.29
N CYS A 160 -0.68 1.99 6.80
CA CYS A 160 -1.28 2.90 7.78
C CYS A 160 -0.44 3.00 9.06
N ALA A 161 -0.02 1.87 9.63
CA ALA A 161 0.78 1.84 10.86
C ALA A 161 2.18 2.46 10.71
N ASN A 162 2.70 2.53 9.48
CA ASN A 162 3.98 3.17 9.18
C ASN A 162 3.86 4.67 8.92
N VAL A 163 2.68 5.16 8.51
CA VAL A 163 2.46 6.57 8.18
C VAL A 163 1.96 7.38 9.37
N PHE A 164 1.06 6.82 10.18
CA PHE A 164 0.40 7.54 11.27
C PHE A 164 1.01 7.21 12.62
N ASP A 165 1.23 8.25 13.44
CA ASP A 165 1.91 8.08 14.72
C ASP A 165 1.02 7.56 15.85
N GLY A 166 -0.30 7.68 15.70
CA GLY A 166 -1.32 7.19 16.63
C GLY A 166 -2.34 6.24 16.00
N ASP A 167 -3.43 5.97 16.71
CA ASP A 167 -4.47 5.04 16.29
C ASP A 167 -5.16 5.54 15.02
N VAL A 168 -5.12 4.72 13.98
CA VAL A 168 -5.80 4.97 12.71
C VAL A 168 -6.98 4.01 12.57
N LYS A 169 -8.14 4.56 12.25
CA LYS A 169 -9.32 3.74 11.93
C LYS A 169 -9.25 3.34 10.47
N VAL A 170 -9.24 2.03 10.22
CA VAL A 170 -9.31 1.48 8.87
C VAL A 170 -10.69 0.90 8.64
N LEU A 171 -11.29 1.22 7.49
CA LEU A 171 -12.58 0.70 7.06
C LEU A 171 -12.60 0.39 5.56
N SER A 172 -13.53 -0.46 5.15
CA SER A 172 -13.78 -0.69 3.73
C SER A 172 -14.57 0.46 3.11
N GLU A 173 -14.46 0.63 1.80
CA GLU A 173 -15.26 1.57 1.01
C GLU A 173 -16.76 1.36 1.25
N SER A 174 -17.19 0.09 1.34
CA SER A 174 -18.57 -0.25 1.65
C SER A 174 -19.01 0.15 3.04
N GLU A 175 -18.16 -0.06 4.05
CA GLU A 175 -18.44 0.40 5.40
C GLU A 175 -18.60 1.93 5.44
N ALA A 176 -17.72 2.65 4.75
CA ALA A 176 -17.77 4.10 4.67
C ALA A 176 -19.06 4.58 4.00
N GLY A 177 -19.40 4.03 2.83
CA GLY A 177 -20.63 4.37 2.11
C GLY A 177 -21.88 4.17 2.98
N ILE A 178 -21.97 3.06 3.70
CA ILE A 178 -23.09 2.76 4.61
C ILE A 178 -23.19 3.79 5.73
N LEU A 179 -22.06 4.19 6.33
CA LEU A 179 -22.04 5.19 7.39
C LEU A 179 -22.56 6.55 6.93
N CYS A 180 -22.22 6.96 5.70
CA CYS A 180 -22.77 8.18 5.14
C CYS A 180 -24.30 8.10 4.98
N TYR A 181 -24.82 6.96 4.51
CA TYR A 181 -26.27 6.75 4.43
C TYR A 181 -26.94 6.77 5.80
N GLN A 182 -26.38 6.09 6.80
CA GLN A 182 -26.90 6.06 8.17
C GLN A 182 -26.96 7.48 8.76
N MET A 183 -25.93 8.29 8.56
CA MET A 183 -25.93 9.69 8.97
C MET A 183 -27.06 10.49 8.31
N LYS A 184 -27.19 10.38 6.98
CA LYS A 184 -28.20 11.15 6.25
C LYS A 184 -29.64 10.74 6.61
N LEU A 185 -29.85 9.44 6.82
CA LEU A 185 -31.15 8.90 7.19
C LEU A 185 -31.51 9.21 8.65
N GLY A 186 -30.49 9.48 9.49
CA GLY A 186 -30.66 9.79 10.91
C GLY A 186 -31.23 8.60 11.70
N SER A 187 -31.77 8.88 12.89
CA SER A 187 -32.42 7.89 13.76
C SER A 187 -33.81 7.45 13.26
N LYS A 188 -34.10 7.52 11.95
CA LYS A 188 -35.36 7.04 11.38
C LYS A 188 -35.47 5.52 11.62
N PRO A 189 -36.41 5.05 12.46
CA PRO A 189 -36.54 3.64 12.72
C PRO A 189 -37.16 2.95 11.49
N LYS A 190 -36.66 1.75 11.14
CA LYS A 190 -37.23 0.78 10.18
C LYS A 190 -36.84 0.88 8.69
N LEU A 191 -35.75 1.55 8.31
CA LEU A 191 -35.20 1.30 6.97
C LEU A 191 -34.41 -0.01 7.01
N ARG A 192 -34.91 -1.03 6.30
CA ARG A 192 -34.20 -2.29 6.14
C ARG A 192 -33.67 -2.33 4.73
N TYR A 193 -32.36 -2.32 4.60
CA TYR A 193 -31.74 -1.93 3.35
C TYR A 193 -30.72 -2.94 2.89
N VAL A 194 -30.45 -2.88 1.59
CA VAL A 194 -29.26 -3.46 0.96
C VAL A 194 -28.44 -2.30 0.43
N ALA A 195 -27.20 -2.20 0.93
CA ALA A 195 -26.23 -1.27 0.40
C ALA A 195 -25.48 -1.95 -0.75
N ILE A 196 -25.41 -1.31 -1.92
CA ILE A 196 -24.76 -1.84 -3.12
C ILE A 196 -23.61 -0.91 -3.48
N ASN A 197 -22.39 -1.39 -3.29
CA ASN A 197 -21.23 -0.71 -3.87
C ASN A 197 -21.19 -1.02 -5.37
N CYS A 198 -21.38 -0.02 -6.21
CA CYS A 198 -21.15 -0.08 -7.64
C CYS A 198 -19.75 0.48 -7.92
N SER A 199 -18.71 -0.25 -7.50
CA SER A 199 -17.33 0.14 -7.80
C SER A 199 -16.97 -0.30 -9.22
N ARG A 200 -15.80 0.14 -9.70
CA ARG A 200 -15.31 -0.23 -11.03
C ARG A 200 -15.11 -1.73 -11.18
N ARG A 201 -14.93 -2.50 -10.09
CA ARG A 201 -14.49 -3.90 -10.11
C ARG A 201 -15.36 -4.88 -9.34
N GLN A 202 -16.17 -4.41 -8.40
CA GLN A 202 -16.88 -5.30 -7.49
C GLN A 202 -18.26 -4.76 -7.16
N ILE A 203 -19.19 -5.69 -6.95
CA ILE A 203 -20.47 -5.39 -6.33
C ILE A 203 -20.41 -5.93 -4.89
N PHE A 204 -20.46 -5.03 -3.92
CA PHE A 204 -20.45 -5.40 -2.51
C PHE A 204 -21.84 -5.21 -1.89
N LEU A 205 -22.24 -6.16 -1.04
CA LEU A 205 -23.48 -6.11 -0.27
C LEU A 205 -23.24 -6.06 1.23
N LYS A 206 -23.97 -5.19 1.93
CA LYS A 206 -24.18 -5.29 3.38
C LYS A 206 -25.64 -4.99 3.70
N GLY A 207 -26.32 -5.94 4.33
CA GLY A 207 -27.71 -5.82 4.79
C GLY A 207 -27.81 -5.54 6.29
N SER A 208 -28.94 -4.98 6.74
CA SER A 208 -29.19 -4.71 8.18
C SER A 208 -29.50 -5.97 9.01
N THR A 209 -29.80 -7.09 8.35
CA THR A 209 -30.12 -8.36 9.00
C THR A 209 -29.47 -9.49 8.21
N THR A 210 -28.64 -10.28 8.89
CA THR A 210 -27.87 -11.46 8.42
C THR A 210 -26.74 -11.22 7.40
N GLU A 211 -25.63 -11.90 7.67
CA GLU A 211 -24.42 -11.98 6.86
C GLU A 211 -24.75 -12.47 5.43
N CYS A 212 -25.09 -11.54 4.53
CA CYS A 212 -24.90 -11.80 3.11
C CYS A 212 -23.39 -11.95 2.93
N PRO A 213 -22.87 -13.12 2.51
CA PRO A 213 -21.45 -13.24 2.22
C PRO A 213 -21.08 -12.18 1.17
N PRO A 214 -19.87 -11.60 1.24
CA PRO A 214 -19.40 -10.70 0.20
C PRO A 214 -19.25 -11.51 -1.08
N VAL A 215 -20.26 -11.51 -1.95
CA VAL A 215 -20.20 -12.28 -3.19
C VAL A 215 -20.70 -11.44 -4.35
N TRP A 216 -19.78 -10.85 -5.10
CA TRP A 216 -19.45 -11.31 -6.46
C TRP A 216 -18.39 -10.40 -7.09
N ASN A 217 -17.29 -11.01 -7.56
CA ASN A 217 -16.25 -10.35 -8.34
C ASN A 217 -16.53 -10.60 -9.82
N SER A 218 -17.35 -9.77 -10.45
CA SER A 218 -17.30 -9.67 -11.91
C SER A 218 -16.15 -8.74 -12.25
N ASN A 219 -15.20 -9.19 -13.09
CA ASN A 219 -14.28 -8.31 -13.80
C ASN A 219 -15.08 -7.41 -14.75
N PHE A 220 -15.84 -6.49 -14.18
CA PHE A 220 -16.24 -5.27 -14.81
C PHE A 220 -15.08 -4.32 -14.55
N ASP A 221 -14.69 -3.53 -15.52
CA ASP A 221 -13.70 -2.48 -15.37
C ASP A 221 -14.09 -1.33 -16.31
N ASP A 222 -13.59 -0.13 -16.05
CA ASP A 222 -13.83 1.03 -16.94
C ASP A 222 -13.32 0.74 -18.38
N THR A 223 -12.40 -0.21 -18.51
CA THR A 223 -11.91 -0.83 -19.74
C THR A 223 -12.99 -1.60 -20.50
N SER A 224 -14.04 -2.11 -19.86
CA SER A 224 -15.17 -2.79 -20.49
C SER A 224 -16.03 -1.82 -21.28
N LEU A 225 -16.29 -0.62 -20.73
CA LEU A 225 -16.93 0.48 -21.48
C LEU A 225 -16.00 0.98 -22.60
N GLY A 226 -14.72 1.19 -22.30
CA GLY A 226 -13.73 1.54 -23.31
C GLY A 226 -13.63 0.50 -24.44
N THR A 227 -13.69 -0.79 -24.12
CA THR A 227 -13.62 -1.91 -25.06
C THR A 227 -14.91 -2.01 -25.87
N ALA A 228 -16.08 -1.86 -25.26
CA ALA A 228 -17.35 -1.84 -25.98
C ALA A 228 -17.42 -0.64 -26.93
N ILE A 229 -16.98 0.54 -26.50
CA ILE A 229 -16.83 1.72 -27.36
C ILE A 229 -15.80 1.44 -28.45
N GLN A 230 -14.64 0.86 -28.14
CA GLN A 230 -13.61 0.56 -29.12
C GLN A 230 -14.08 -0.47 -30.16
N ARG A 231 -14.84 -1.50 -29.74
CA ARG A 231 -15.49 -2.48 -30.63
C ARG A 231 -16.55 -1.81 -31.49
N PHE A 232 -17.37 -0.95 -30.91
CA PHE A 232 -18.32 -0.14 -31.64
C PHE A 232 -17.62 0.74 -32.68
N VAL A 233 -16.65 1.55 -32.29
CA VAL A 233 -15.91 2.38 -33.23
C VAL A 233 -15.20 1.53 -34.28
N ASN A 234 -14.59 0.39 -33.93
CA ASN A 234 -13.98 -0.50 -34.92
C ASN A 234 -15.01 -1.13 -35.87
N LYS A 235 -16.20 -1.49 -35.38
CA LYS A 235 -17.28 -2.09 -36.16
C LYS A 235 -17.90 -1.07 -37.12
N TYR A 236 -18.19 0.14 -36.62
CA TYR A 236 -18.99 1.16 -37.32
C TYR A 236 -18.15 2.26 -38.01
N PHE A 237 -16.88 2.45 -37.62
CA PHE A 237 -16.01 3.55 -38.09
C PHE A 237 -14.64 3.06 -38.62
N SER A 238 -14.50 1.77 -38.96
CA SER A 238 -13.25 1.21 -39.54
C SER A 238 -12.76 1.99 -40.77
N ILE A 239 -13.68 2.51 -41.57
CA ILE A 239 -13.39 3.30 -42.78
C ILE A 239 -12.84 4.70 -42.43
N ILE A 240 -13.25 5.27 -41.29
CA ILE A 240 -12.84 6.62 -40.83
C ILE A 240 -11.49 6.58 -40.12
N LYS A 241 -11.13 5.42 -39.54
CA LYS A 241 -9.88 5.15 -38.81
C LYS A 241 -8.61 5.48 -39.61
N GLN A 242 -8.67 5.48 -40.94
CA GLN A 242 -7.53 5.78 -41.80
C GLN A 242 -7.30 7.29 -42.05
N LYS A 243 -8.31 8.15 -41.84
CA LYS A 243 -8.28 9.55 -42.29
C LYS A 243 -8.34 10.61 -41.18
N TYR A 244 -8.81 10.28 -39.98
CA TYR A 244 -8.96 11.23 -38.87
C TYR A 244 -8.17 10.81 -37.63
N HIS A 245 -7.89 11.78 -36.74
CA HIS A 245 -7.32 11.55 -35.41
C HIS A 245 -8.31 10.74 -34.55
N PHE A 246 -8.31 9.43 -34.78
CA PHE A 246 -9.15 8.41 -34.16
C PHE A 246 -9.28 8.53 -32.64
N ASN A 247 -8.19 8.94 -31.99
CA ASN A 247 -8.11 9.05 -30.55
C ASN A 247 -9.03 10.16 -30.01
N ASP A 248 -9.18 11.27 -30.74
CA ASP A 248 -9.97 12.42 -30.27
C ASP A 248 -11.47 12.08 -30.27
N PHE A 249 -11.95 11.41 -31.32
CA PHE A 249 -13.33 10.92 -31.39
C PHE A 249 -13.64 9.89 -30.31
N TYR A 250 -12.71 8.95 -30.07
CA TYR A 250 -12.85 7.94 -29.03
C TYR A 250 -12.94 8.59 -27.64
N GLN A 251 -12.07 9.54 -27.32
CA GLN A 251 -12.08 10.25 -26.03
C GLN A 251 -13.35 11.09 -25.85
N GLU A 252 -13.79 11.77 -26.90
CA GLU A 252 -15.00 12.59 -26.85
C GLU A 252 -16.25 11.71 -26.62
N LEU A 253 -16.40 10.61 -27.36
CA LEU A 253 -17.48 9.65 -27.19
C LEU A 253 -17.48 9.03 -25.79
N LEU A 254 -16.29 8.70 -25.26
CA LEU A 254 -16.11 8.19 -23.90
C LEU A 254 -16.56 9.23 -22.85
N LEU A 255 -16.14 10.48 -22.96
CA LEU A 255 -16.53 11.57 -22.06
C LEU A 255 -18.04 11.79 -22.04
N LYS A 256 -18.69 11.73 -23.21
CA LYS A 256 -20.14 11.87 -23.33
C LYS A 256 -20.90 10.73 -22.70
N LEU A 257 -20.47 9.49 -22.97
CA LEU A 257 -21.10 8.30 -22.41
C LEU A 257 -20.95 8.26 -20.88
N LYS A 258 -19.83 8.74 -20.34
CA LYS A 258 -19.64 8.96 -18.90
C LYS A 258 -20.54 10.05 -18.31
N GLY A 259 -20.92 11.05 -19.11
CA GLY A 259 -21.72 12.21 -18.68
C GLY A 259 -23.24 12.12 -18.86
N VAL A 260 -23.80 11.01 -19.36
CA VAL A 260 -25.25 10.92 -19.65
C VAL A 260 -26.07 10.82 -18.36
N LYS A 261 -26.72 11.93 -18.02
CA LYS A 261 -27.54 12.11 -16.81
C LYS A 261 -29.06 11.88 -17.01
N ASP A 262 -29.54 11.09 -17.99
CA ASP A 262 -30.92 10.55 -18.05
C ASP A 262 -31.11 9.61 -19.27
N PRO A 263 -31.56 8.34 -19.12
CA PRO A 263 -31.77 7.40 -20.23
C PRO A 263 -32.86 7.84 -21.22
N SER A 264 -33.91 8.50 -20.76
CA SER A 264 -34.99 9.04 -21.59
C SER A 264 -34.55 10.29 -22.39
N ARG A 265 -33.47 10.93 -21.92
CA ARG A 265 -32.78 12.06 -22.56
C ARG A 265 -31.55 11.67 -23.37
N ILE A 266 -31.27 10.38 -23.59
CA ILE A 266 -30.36 9.94 -24.67
C ILE A 266 -30.84 10.54 -26.02
N SER A 267 -32.16 10.73 -26.16
CA SER A 267 -32.80 11.43 -27.30
C SER A 267 -32.37 12.90 -27.45
N SER A 268 -31.84 13.47 -26.38
CA SER A 268 -31.33 14.83 -26.25
C SER A 268 -29.85 14.85 -25.87
N ILE A 269 -29.02 13.99 -26.46
CA ILE A 269 -27.58 14.31 -26.64
C ILE A 269 -27.50 15.55 -27.53
N LYS A 270 -27.83 16.70 -26.96
CA LYS A 270 -27.48 18.04 -27.43
C LYS A 270 -26.11 18.32 -26.83
N HIS A 271 -25.09 17.80 -27.51
CA HIS A 271 -23.75 18.37 -27.68
C HIS A 271 -22.76 17.27 -28.04
N TYR A 272 -22.74 16.94 -29.34
CA TYR A 272 -21.58 17.05 -30.26
C TYR A 272 -20.35 16.18 -30.03
N ALA A 273 -20.24 15.08 -30.79
CA ALA A 273 -18.92 14.58 -31.14
C ALA A 273 -18.61 15.26 -32.48
N ASP A 274 -17.97 16.41 -32.43
CA ASP A 274 -17.78 17.24 -33.62
C ASP A 274 -16.62 16.69 -34.44
N ILE A 275 -16.90 15.67 -35.24
CA ILE A 275 -16.05 15.35 -36.38
C ILE A 275 -16.47 16.31 -37.50
N PHE A 276 -15.55 17.16 -37.95
CA PHE A 276 -15.74 17.97 -39.16
C PHE A 276 -16.19 17.06 -40.31
N GLU A 277 -17.41 17.29 -40.79
CA GLU A 277 -17.95 16.61 -41.95
C GLU A 277 -17.09 16.88 -43.18
N THR A 278 -16.59 15.82 -43.79
CA THR A 278 -16.16 15.82 -45.19
C THR A 278 -17.17 15.02 -46.01
N ASP A 279 -17.35 15.37 -47.29
CA ASP A 279 -18.21 14.62 -48.21
C ASP A 279 -17.84 13.12 -48.26
N GLU A 280 -16.57 12.83 -48.03
CA GLU A 280 -16.01 11.47 -47.98
C GLU A 280 -16.52 10.66 -46.78
N ILE A 281 -16.64 11.29 -45.60
CA ILE A 281 -17.23 10.65 -44.41
C ILE A 281 -18.70 10.38 -44.65
N ARG A 282 -19.43 11.37 -45.21
CA ARG A 282 -20.86 11.24 -45.53
C ARG A 282 -21.12 10.10 -46.51
N GLU A 283 -20.32 9.97 -47.57
CA GLU A 283 -20.43 8.88 -48.54
C GLU A 283 -20.06 7.52 -47.96
N ALA A 284 -18.98 7.44 -47.17
CA ALA A 284 -18.56 6.20 -46.52
C ALA A 284 -19.67 5.67 -45.59
N PHE A 285 -20.29 6.58 -44.86
CA PHE A 285 -21.39 6.28 -43.97
C PHE A 285 -22.64 5.85 -44.72
N ALA A 286 -23.05 6.58 -45.76
CA ALA A 286 -24.23 6.27 -46.55
C ALA A 286 -24.14 4.91 -47.27
N ARG A 287 -22.92 4.45 -47.56
CA ARG A 287 -22.65 3.13 -48.18
C ARG A 287 -22.45 2.01 -47.17
N SER A 288 -22.40 2.31 -45.88
CA SER A 288 -22.25 1.30 -44.83
C SER A 288 -23.59 0.64 -44.50
N GLU A 289 -23.55 -0.59 -44.00
CA GLU A 289 -24.72 -1.28 -43.42
C GLU A 289 -25.30 -0.56 -42.18
N TYR A 290 -24.62 0.50 -41.74
CA TYR A 290 -24.96 1.28 -40.57
C TYR A 290 -25.63 2.61 -40.91
N ALA A 291 -26.03 2.83 -42.17
CA ALA A 291 -26.65 4.07 -42.62
C ALA A 291 -27.83 4.53 -41.76
N ASP A 292 -28.60 3.57 -41.22
CA ASP A 292 -29.72 3.86 -40.34
C ASP A 292 -29.30 4.12 -38.88
N CYS A 293 -28.08 3.80 -38.48
CA CYS A 293 -27.59 3.91 -37.09
C CYS A 293 -27.16 5.33 -36.68
N TYR A 294 -27.10 6.26 -37.62
CA TYR A 294 -26.74 7.65 -37.36
C TYR A 294 -27.56 8.62 -38.23
N LYS A 295 -27.54 9.90 -37.87
CA LYS A 295 -28.10 11.00 -38.67
C LYS A 295 -27.08 12.09 -38.79
N ILE A 296 -26.85 12.54 -40.01
CA ILE A 296 -26.07 13.74 -40.25
C ILE A 296 -26.98 14.94 -40.08
N ILE A 297 -26.59 15.87 -39.21
CA ILE A 297 -27.33 17.11 -38.97
C ILE A 297 -26.33 18.25 -39.05
N LEU A 298 -26.45 19.06 -40.11
CA LEU A 298 -25.43 20.05 -40.49
C LEU A 298 -24.08 19.36 -40.71
N ASP A 299 -23.02 19.84 -40.07
CA ASP A 299 -21.64 19.38 -40.12
C ASP A 299 -21.31 18.24 -39.14
N LYS A 300 -22.33 17.52 -38.63
CA LYS A 300 -22.18 16.65 -37.44
C LYS A 300 -22.86 15.30 -37.57
N ILE A 301 -22.24 14.26 -37.02
CA ILE A 301 -22.78 12.90 -36.93
C ILE A 301 -23.52 12.69 -35.59
N ARG A 302 -24.79 12.33 -35.64
CA ARG A 302 -25.61 11.95 -34.46
C ARG A 302 -25.84 10.44 -34.45
N ILE A 303 -25.30 9.74 -33.47
CA ILE A 303 -25.56 8.31 -33.23
C ILE A 303 -26.99 8.13 -32.67
N GLN A 304 -27.73 7.14 -33.16
CA GLN A 304 -29.07 6.83 -32.64
C GLN A 304 -29.03 6.30 -31.20
N ASN A 305 -30.07 6.58 -30.41
CA ASN A 305 -30.17 6.13 -29.02
C ASN A 305 -30.08 4.62 -28.85
N THR A 306 -30.74 3.87 -29.74
CA THR A 306 -30.77 2.40 -29.73
C THR A 306 -29.35 1.86 -29.79
N VAL A 307 -28.52 2.43 -30.65
CA VAL A 307 -27.12 2.08 -30.82
C VAL A 307 -26.31 2.39 -29.56
N LEU A 308 -26.53 3.54 -28.93
CA LEU A 308 -25.86 3.89 -27.67
C LEU A 308 -26.28 2.97 -26.51
N ILE A 309 -27.56 2.60 -26.47
CA ILE A 309 -28.08 1.62 -25.52
C ILE A 309 -27.44 0.26 -25.76
N ASP A 310 -27.27 -0.17 -27.00
CA ASP A 310 -26.60 -1.44 -27.33
C ASP A 310 -25.13 -1.45 -26.86
N ILE A 311 -24.40 -0.34 -27.03
CA ILE A 311 -23.02 -0.20 -26.52
C ILE A 311 -22.98 -0.31 -25.01
N LEU A 312 -23.88 0.42 -24.33
CA LEU A 312 -23.97 0.37 -22.87
C LEU A 312 -24.40 -1.03 -22.41
N HIS A 313 -25.34 -1.66 -23.11
CA HIS A 313 -25.80 -3.00 -22.80
C HIS A 313 -24.66 -4.00 -22.92
N GLU A 314 -23.90 -4.00 -24.02
CA GLU A 314 -22.71 -4.84 -24.19
C GLU A 314 -21.67 -4.56 -23.08
N ALA A 315 -21.36 -3.30 -22.82
CA ALA A 315 -20.38 -2.89 -21.81
C ALA A 315 -20.76 -3.40 -20.41
N PHE A 316 -22.03 -3.26 -20.05
CA PHE A 316 -22.54 -3.51 -18.70
C PHE A 316 -23.27 -4.85 -18.55
N GLN A 317 -23.22 -5.72 -19.56
CA GLN A 317 -23.77 -7.08 -19.49
C GLN A 317 -23.23 -7.87 -18.28
N PRO A 318 -21.91 -7.89 -18.00
CA PRO A 318 -21.36 -8.57 -16.81
C PRO A 318 -21.92 -8.01 -15.50
N PHE A 319 -22.14 -6.69 -15.44
CA PHE A 319 -22.74 -6.04 -14.29
C PHE A 319 -24.21 -6.46 -14.13
N ALA A 320 -25.00 -6.46 -15.22
CA ALA A 320 -26.40 -6.88 -15.20
C ALA A 320 -26.58 -8.36 -14.79
N GLN A 321 -25.68 -9.23 -15.23
CA GLN A 321 -25.64 -10.64 -14.80
C GLN A 321 -25.36 -10.74 -13.30
N SER A 322 -24.38 -9.98 -12.81
CA SER A 322 -24.04 -9.94 -11.37
C SER A 322 -25.20 -9.42 -10.53
N LEU A 323 -25.88 -8.37 -10.97
CA LEU A 323 -27.10 -7.87 -10.31
C LEU A 323 -28.23 -8.89 -10.29
N SER A 324 -28.37 -9.70 -11.33
CA SER A 324 -29.43 -10.73 -11.39
C SER A 324 -29.17 -11.85 -10.37
N LEU A 325 -27.91 -12.28 -10.24
CA LEU A 325 -27.50 -13.22 -9.19
C LEU A 325 -27.72 -12.63 -7.80
N LEU A 326 -27.40 -11.34 -7.65
CA LEU A 326 -27.60 -10.58 -6.44
C LEU A 326 -29.06 -10.57 -6.00
N HIS A 327 -29.94 -10.25 -6.95
CA HIS A 327 -31.38 -10.22 -6.71
C HIS A 327 -31.87 -11.56 -6.17
N ASN A 328 -31.45 -12.68 -6.78
CA ASN A 328 -31.85 -14.01 -6.34
C ASN A 328 -31.42 -14.33 -4.91
N VAL A 329 -30.28 -13.79 -4.44
CA VAL A 329 -29.81 -13.98 -3.06
C VAL A 329 -30.69 -13.26 -2.05
N VAL A 330 -31.22 -12.07 -2.39
CA VAL A 330 -31.99 -11.23 -1.46
C VAL A 330 -33.49 -11.19 -1.76
N GLU A 331 -33.95 -11.88 -2.81
CA GLU A 331 -35.35 -11.86 -3.28
C GLU A 331 -36.32 -12.33 -2.19
N GLU A 332 -35.94 -13.37 -1.44
CA GLU A 332 -36.76 -13.88 -0.34
C GLU A 332 -36.95 -12.81 0.75
N ASP A 333 -35.88 -12.10 1.11
CA ASP A 333 -35.96 -11.02 2.09
C ASP A 333 -36.71 -9.79 1.57
N ILE A 334 -36.59 -9.47 0.28
CA ILE A 334 -37.40 -8.42 -0.36
C ILE A 334 -38.88 -8.81 -0.32
N SER A 335 -39.23 -10.04 -0.70
CA SER A 335 -40.62 -10.52 -0.75
C SER A 335 -41.28 -10.57 0.63
N ARG A 336 -40.51 -10.91 1.68
CA ARG A 336 -40.94 -10.86 3.09
C ARG A 336 -40.99 -9.43 3.65
N GLY A 337 -40.59 -8.44 2.85
CA GLY A 337 -40.48 -7.03 3.24
C GLY A 337 -39.30 -6.75 4.17
N ASN A 338 -38.45 -7.74 4.46
CA ASN A 338 -37.23 -7.62 5.27
C ASN A 338 -36.21 -6.69 4.63
N ILE A 339 -36.28 -6.44 3.33
CA ILE A 339 -35.55 -5.38 2.64
C ILE A 339 -36.58 -4.54 1.90
N ASN A 340 -36.53 -3.22 2.11
CA ASN A 340 -37.43 -2.27 1.45
C ASN A 340 -36.69 -1.09 0.81
N ALA A 341 -35.37 -1.02 0.92
CA ALA A 341 -34.58 0.07 0.39
C ALA A 341 -33.25 -0.38 -0.22
N LEU A 342 -32.85 0.32 -1.28
CA LEU A 342 -31.58 0.16 -1.95
C LEU A 342 -30.70 1.39 -1.68
N LEU A 343 -29.48 1.17 -1.20
CA LEU A 343 -28.48 2.23 -0.95
C LEU A 343 -27.30 2.06 -1.93
N PRO A 344 -27.40 2.59 -3.15
CA PRO A 344 -26.31 2.55 -4.12
C PRO A 344 -25.22 3.56 -3.77
N PHE A 345 -23.97 3.17 -3.86
CA PHE A 345 -22.79 4.06 -3.75
C PHE A 345 -21.65 3.50 -4.61
N GLY A 346 -20.47 4.12 -4.57
CA GLY A 346 -19.36 3.78 -5.48
C GLY A 346 -19.49 4.46 -6.84
N GLU A 347 -18.37 4.71 -7.51
CA GLU A 347 -18.30 5.59 -8.70
C GLU A 347 -19.32 5.24 -9.80
N MET A 348 -19.56 3.94 -10.04
CA MET A 348 -20.49 3.51 -11.09
C MET A 348 -21.96 3.73 -10.72
N SER A 349 -22.28 3.96 -9.44
CA SER A 349 -23.66 4.25 -9.01
C SER A 349 -24.20 5.58 -9.55
N GLU A 350 -23.33 6.47 -10.02
CA GLU A 350 -23.74 7.72 -10.66
C GLU A 350 -24.12 7.53 -12.13
N PHE A 351 -23.72 6.41 -12.74
CA PHE A 351 -24.08 6.11 -14.12
C PHE A 351 -25.57 5.79 -14.20
N MET A 352 -26.31 6.57 -14.98
CA MET A 352 -27.76 6.41 -15.03
C MET A 352 -28.22 5.09 -15.63
N TYR A 353 -27.44 4.52 -16.54
CA TYR A 353 -27.70 3.17 -17.03
C TYR A 353 -27.62 2.14 -15.89
N ILE A 354 -26.60 2.26 -15.02
CA ILE A 354 -26.46 1.44 -13.81
C ILE A 354 -27.63 1.67 -12.85
N GLN A 355 -28.02 2.93 -12.61
CA GLN A 355 -29.18 3.24 -11.77
C GLN A 355 -30.47 2.63 -12.32
N SER A 356 -30.67 2.68 -13.64
CA SER A 356 -31.82 2.07 -14.31
C SER A 356 -31.79 0.55 -14.19
N LEU A 357 -30.62 -0.10 -14.36
CA LEU A 357 -30.47 -1.53 -14.11
C LEU A 357 -30.84 -1.89 -12.67
N LEU A 358 -30.29 -1.17 -11.68
CA LEU A 358 -30.59 -1.37 -10.26
C LEU A 358 -32.10 -1.23 -9.97
N GLN A 359 -32.74 -0.17 -10.46
CA GLN A 359 -34.17 0.06 -10.27
C GLN A 359 -35.03 -1.01 -10.96
N ASN A 360 -34.63 -1.45 -12.16
CA ASN A 360 -35.34 -2.47 -12.91
C ASN A 360 -35.19 -3.87 -12.31
N THR A 361 -34.05 -4.17 -11.70
CA THR A 361 -33.78 -5.42 -10.99
C THR A 361 -34.48 -5.43 -9.64
N PHE A 362 -34.41 -4.34 -8.86
CA PHE A 362 -34.95 -4.25 -7.50
C PHE A 362 -36.26 -3.43 -7.43
N ARG A 363 -37.24 -3.74 -8.28
CA ARG A 363 -38.47 -2.93 -8.45
C ARG A 363 -39.29 -2.72 -7.17
N SER A 364 -39.20 -3.67 -6.24
CA SER A 364 -39.94 -3.64 -4.97
C SER A 364 -39.24 -2.82 -3.87
N CYS A 365 -38.03 -2.32 -4.12
CA CYS A 365 -37.26 -1.53 -3.16
C CYS A 365 -37.29 -0.03 -3.49
N SER A 366 -37.36 0.81 -2.47
CA SER A 366 -37.16 2.25 -2.64
C SER A 366 -35.69 2.56 -2.91
N PHE A 367 -35.38 3.28 -3.99
CA PHE A 367 -34.04 3.73 -4.31
C PHE A 367 -33.70 4.98 -3.50
N VAL A 368 -32.72 4.89 -2.60
CA VAL A 368 -32.35 5.99 -1.68
C VAL A 368 -31.04 6.60 -2.11
N THR A 369 -30.99 7.93 -2.29
CA THR A 369 -29.76 8.63 -2.68
C THR A 369 -29.25 9.56 -1.56
N THR A 370 -27.94 9.60 -1.37
CA THR A 370 -27.33 10.56 -0.42
C THR A 370 -27.32 12.00 -0.91
N GLY A 371 -27.55 12.27 -2.20
CA GLY A 371 -27.45 13.62 -2.77
C GLY A 371 -26.03 14.20 -2.73
N TYR A 372 -25.06 13.44 -2.21
CA TYR A 372 -23.64 13.65 -2.39
C TYR A 372 -23.19 12.89 -3.64
N SER A 373 -22.02 13.24 -4.19
CA SER A 373 -21.40 12.35 -5.16
C SER A 373 -21.08 11.00 -4.51
N ALA A 374 -20.95 9.95 -5.31
CA ALA A 374 -20.62 8.62 -4.82
C ALA A 374 -19.29 8.59 -4.06
N MET A 375 -18.29 9.33 -4.55
CA MET A 375 -17.00 9.45 -3.87
C MET A 375 -17.12 10.28 -2.58
N ASP A 376 -17.86 11.39 -2.60
CA ASP A 376 -18.10 12.17 -1.37
C ASP A 376 -18.81 11.32 -0.30
N CYS A 377 -19.72 10.43 -0.71
CA CYS A 377 -20.41 9.52 0.19
C CYS A 377 -19.41 8.68 1.00
N ILE A 378 -18.41 8.11 0.33
CA ILE A 378 -17.37 7.32 0.97
C ILE A 378 -16.53 8.19 1.92
N LEU A 379 -16.08 9.36 1.47
CA LEU A 379 -15.26 10.25 2.29
C LEU A 379 -15.99 10.78 3.52
N ILE A 380 -17.25 11.18 3.37
CA ILE A 380 -18.11 11.60 4.48
C ILE A 380 -18.26 10.45 5.48
N GLY A 381 -18.50 9.23 4.98
CA GLY A 381 -18.56 8.03 5.80
C GLY A 381 -17.32 7.80 6.66
N ALA A 382 -16.14 7.93 6.05
CA ALA A 382 -14.86 7.83 6.74
C ALA A 382 -14.71 8.94 7.80
N LEU A 383 -14.98 10.20 7.46
CA LEU A 383 -14.94 11.32 8.41
C LEU A 383 -15.89 11.10 9.60
N MET A 384 -17.08 10.57 9.36
CA MET A 384 -18.05 10.30 10.42
C MET A 384 -17.60 9.17 11.34
N SER A 385 -16.96 8.14 10.79
CA SER A 385 -16.44 7.03 11.60
C SER A 385 -15.39 7.49 12.61
N GLY A 386 -14.62 8.53 12.28
CA GLY A 386 -13.64 9.16 13.18
C GLY A 386 -14.28 9.72 14.46
N TYR A 387 -15.48 10.29 14.37
CA TYR A 387 -16.17 10.89 15.52
C TYR A 387 -16.94 9.92 16.40
N SER A 388 -17.19 8.71 15.93
CA SER A 388 -17.99 7.73 16.66
C SER A 388 -17.12 6.79 17.48
N THR A 389 -17.55 6.53 18.71
CA THR A 389 -17.02 5.50 19.60
C THR A 389 -17.75 4.16 19.46
N ASP A 390 -18.97 4.17 18.89
CA ASP A 390 -19.96 3.09 19.04
C ASP A 390 -20.56 2.61 17.71
N ILE A 391 -19.88 2.79 16.57
CA ILE A 391 -20.40 2.19 15.34
C ILE A 391 -20.20 0.67 15.44
N SER A 392 -21.30 -0.08 15.49
CA SER A 392 -21.39 -1.54 15.42
C SER A 392 -20.97 -2.14 14.07
N CYS A 393 -20.15 -1.42 13.30
CA CYS A 393 -19.52 -1.92 12.08
C CYS A 393 -18.13 -2.42 12.47
N THR A 394 -17.68 -3.43 11.76
CA THR A 394 -16.39 -4.11 11.79
C THR A 394 -15.17 -3.21 11.56
N SER A 395 -15.27 -1.90 11.86
CA SER A 395 -14.18 -0.94 11.77
C SER A 395 -13.04 -1.40 12.64
N SER A 396 -11.88 -1.45 12.03
CA SER A 396 -10.70 -2.02 12.60
C SER A 396 -9.82 -0.90 13.12
N VAL A 397 -9.71 -0.77 14.45
CA VAL A 397 -8.75 0.15 15.06
C VAL A 397 -7.37 -0.48 14.90
N VAL A 398 -6.48 0.26 14.25
CA VAL A 398 -5.07 -0.07 14.15
C VAL A 398 -4.36 0.77 15.18
N SER A 399 -4.19 0.22 16.38
CA SER A 399 -3.23 0.76 17.32
C SER A 399 -1.86 0.17 17.03
N LYS A 400 -0.80 0.92 17.31
CA LYS A 400 0.57 0.39 17.25
C LYS A 400 0.77 -0.80 18.23
N HIS A 401 -0.21 -1.13 19.10
CA HIS A 401 -0.04 -2.06 20.22
C HIS A 401 -1.05 -3.25 20.31
N GLU A 402 -2.26 -3.24 19.72
CA GLU A 402 -3.33 -4.19 20.14
C GLU A 402 -3.81 -5.28 19.13
N ARG A 403 -3.20 -5.48 17.96
CA ARG A 403 -3.64 -6.55 17.03
C ARG A 403 -2.80 -7.82 16.99
N PHE A 404 -2.03 -8.10 18.05
CA PHE A 404 -1.18 -9.29 18.11
C PHE A 404 -1.71 -10.42 18.99
N GLU A 405 -2.84 -10.26 19.69
CA GLU A 405 -3.38 -11.27 20.60
C GLU A 405 -4.90 -11.42 20.38
N ASP A 406 -5.36 -12.45 19.66
CA ASP A 406 -6.53 -13.23 20.10
C ASP A 406 -6.86 -14.49 19.27
N GLY A 407 -6.89 -15.62 19.98
CA GLY A 407 -8.02 -16.56 19.95
C GLY A 407 -8.02 -17.71 18.94
N TYR A 408 -8.21 -17.43 17.65
CA TYR A 408 -8.63 -18.48 16.69
C TYR A 408 -7.46 -19.21 16.02
N PHE A 409 -6.25 -18.64 16.12
CA PHE A 409 -5.04 -19.16 15.49
C PHE A 409 -4.45 -20.38 16.23
N ILE A 410 -4.68 -20.54 17.55
CA ILE A 410 -3.86 -21.42 18.38
C ILE A 410 -4.10 -22.93 18.12
N ARG A 411 -5.33 -23.39 17.83
CA ARG A 411 -5.62 -24.84 17.77
C ARG A 411 -5.19 -25.55 16.47
N THR A 412 -5.23 -24.87 15.33
CA THR A 412 -4.70 -25.40 14.06
C THR A 412 -3.19 -25.20 13.94
N HIS A 413 -2.63 -24.21 14.63
CA HIS A 413 -1.21 -23.89 14.57
C HIS A 413 -0.33 -24.86 15.37
N THR A 414 -0.76 -25.38 16.53
CA THR A 414 0.07 -26.32 17.32
C THR A 414 0.31 -27.66 16.61
N LYS A 415 -0.69 -28.19 15.89
CA LYS A 415 -0.56 -29.47 15.16
C LYS A 415 0.29 -29.34 13.89
N LEU A 416 0.12 -28.24 13.16
CA LEU A 416 0.95 -27.91 11.99
C LEU A 416 2.38 -27.53 12.40
N GLN A 417 2.58 -26.88 13.55
CA GLN A 417 3.92 -26.57 14.08
C GLN A 417 4.67 -27.84 14.51
N SER A 418 4.02 -28.82 15.14
CA SER A 418 4.69 -30.07 15.52
C SER A 418 5.10 -30.91 14.30
N GLU A 419 4.27 -30.98 13.28
CA GLU A 419 4.56 -31.68 12.02
C GLU A 419 5.63 -30.93 11.19
N PHE A 420 5.60 -29.59 11.21
CA PHE A 420 6.59 -28.73 10.57
C PHE A 420 7.97 -28.78 11.26
N LEU A 421 8.02 -28.84 12.59
CA LEU A 421 9.27 -28.99 13.34
C LEU A 421 9.91 -30.35 13.08
N GLN A 422 9.13 -31.43 13.02
CA GLN A 422 9.65 -32.76 12.68
C GLN A 422 10.13 -32.87 11.23
N MET A 423 9.52 -32.12 10.31
CA MET A 423 9.94 -32.06 8.92
C MET A 423 11.24 -31.23 8.73
N ILE A 424 11.40 -30.10 9.45
CA ILE A 424 12.64 -29.32 9.49
C ILE A 424 13.80 -30.15 10.08
N LEU A 425 13.53 -30.91 11.14
CA LEU A 425 14.53 -31.76 11.79
C LEU A 425 14.96 -32.97 10.94
N SER A 426 14.16 -33.39 9.96
CA SER A 426 14.48 -34.55 9.09
C SER A 426 15.15 -34.17 7.77
N THR A 427 15.13 -32.90 7.35
CA THR A 427 15.71 -32.45 6.07
C THR A 427 17.11 -31.85 6.17
N ASP A 428 17.60 -31.51 7.37
CA ASP A 428 18.97 -31.00 7.57
C ASP A 428 19.87 -32.10 8.14
N LYS A 429 20.66 -32.76 7.27
CA LYS A 429 21.50 -33.93 7.61
C LYS A 429 22.61 -33.65 8.65
N THR A 430 22.79 -32.41 9.08
CA THR A 430 23.72 -31.99 10.14
C THR A 430 23.06 -31.85 11.52
N LEU A 431 21.75 -32.02 11.63
CA LEU A 431 21.00 -31.95 12.88
C LEU A 431 20.56 -33.37 13.29
N ASN A 432 21.44 -34.12 13.96
CA ASN A 432 21.01 -35.39 14.56
C ASN A 432 21.43 -35.58 16.02
N GLN A 433 20.41 -36.01 16.77
CA GLN A 433 20.37 -36.89 17.95
C GLN A 433 20.41 -36.40 19.40
N ASN A 434 20.72 -35.14 19.75
CA ASN A 434 20.71 -34.74 21.17
C ASN A 434 19.54 -33.85 21.63
N VAL A 435 18.71 -33.34 20.71
CA VAL A 435 17.62 -32.40 21.07
C VAL A 435 16.28 -33.10 21.36
N LEU A 436 16.11 -34.35 20.91
CA LEU A 436 14.82 -35.05 20.96
C LEU A 436 14.48 -35.73 22.30
N GLN A 437 15.34 -35.71 23.32
CA GLN A 437 15.05 -36.37 24.61
C GLN A 437 14.87 -35.43 25.81
N GLY A 438 14.96 -34.11 25.64
CA GLY A 438 14.94 -33.17 26.77
C GLY A 438 13.64 -32.40 27.04
N ASP A 439 13.10 -31.68 26.06
CA ASP A 439 12.31 -30.48 26.39
C ASP A 439 10.93 -30.34 25.71
N ALA A 440 10.43 -31.38 25.03
CA ALA A 440 9.10 -31.33 24.42
C ALA A 440 7.94 -31.20 25.43
N GLY A 441 8.17 -31.53 26.72
CA GLY A 441 7.18 -31.46 27.79
C GLY A 441 7.14 -30.15 28.59
N ARG A 442 8.06 -29.19 28.33
CA ARG A 442 8.13 -27.91 29.08
C ARG A 442 7.61 -26.69 28.31
N LEU A 443 7.15 -26.86 27.07
CA LEU A 443 6.67 -25.79 26.20
C LEU A 443 5.20 -25.36 26.45
N SER A 444 4.54 -25.90 27.48
CA SER A 444 3.21 -25.46 27.90
C SER A 444 3.26 -24.92 29.32
N ASN A 445 2.98 -23.62 29.46
CA ASN A 445 2.66 -22.92 30.70
C ASN A 445 3.79 -22.81 31.73
N GLN A 446 4.73 -21.88 31.49
CA GLN A 446 5.27 -21.00 32.54
C GLN A 446 6.14 -19.90 31.90
N GLU A 447 5.95 -18.67 32.37
CA GLU A 447 6.68 -17.43 32.02
C GLU A 447 6.24 -16.66 30.74
N ILE A 448 4.95 -16.39 30.61
CA ILE A 448 4.49 -15.11 30.05
C ILE A 448 3.90 -14.33 31.22
N THR A 449 4.78 -13.75 32.02
CA THR A 449 4.46 -12.72 33.00
C THR A 449 5.20 -11.46 32.56
N GLU A 450 4.54 -10.31 32.61
CA GLU A 450 5.01 -8.99 32.17
C GLU A 450 6.37 -8.53 32.75
N GLY A 451 6.99 -9.31 33.64
CA GLY A 451 8.34 -9.09 34.18
C GLY A 451 9.53 -9.51 33.28
N SER A 452 9.30 -10.09 32.09
CA SER A 452 10.37 -10.66 31.23
C SER A 452 10.93 -9.72 30.14
N MET A 453 10.25 -8.61 29.81
CA MET A 453 10.77 -7.67 28.79
C MET A 453 12.00 -6.89 29.25
N LEU A 454 12.20 -6.73 30.56
CA LEU A 454 13.37 -6.09 31.15
C LEU A 454 14.59 -7.02 31.28
N THR A 455 14.46 -8.31 30.95
CA THR A 455 15.53 -9.32 31.10
C THR A 455 16.09 -9.88 29.78
N ASP A 456 15.48 -9.61 28.61
CA ASP A 456 16.04 -10.04 27.32
C ASP A 456 17.39 -9.34 27.06
N PRO A 457 18.52 -10.08 26.96
CA PRO A 457 19.85 -9.52 26.70
C PRO A 457 20.03 -9.00 25.27
N ASN A 458 19.05 -9.20 24.39
CA ASN A 458 19.04 -8.78 22.99
C ASN A 458 17.81 -7.92 22.64
N ARG A 459 17.24 -7.23 23.64
CA ARG A 459 16.28 -6.15 23.38
C ARG A 459 16.97 -4.97 22.67
N PRO A 460 16.25 -4.12 21.90
CA PRO A 460 16.85 -3.05 21.12
C PRO A 460 17.74 -2.10 21.92
N THR A 461 17.37 -1.77 23.17
CA THR A 461 18.19 -0.92 24.06
C THR A 461 19.50 -1.59 24.46
N LYS A 462 19.52 -2.90 24.70
CA LYS A 462 20.77 -3.65 24.97
C LYS A 462 21.63 -3.84 23.72
N ILE A 463 21.01 -3.96 22.54
CA ILE A 463 21.75 -4.00 21.27
C ILE A 463 22.41 -2.64 21.02
N ALA A 464 21.68 -1.55 21.26
CA ALA A 464 22.16 -0.17 21.22
C ALA A 464 23.31 0.09 22.18
N GLU A 465 23.22 -0.36 23.44
CA GLU A 465 24.36 -0.34 24.39
C GLU A 465 25.58 -1.09 23.83
N LYS A 466 25.41 -2.33 23.35
CA LYS A 466 26.51 -3.10 22.74
C LYS A 466 27.08 -2.46 21.48
N PHE A 467 26.28 -1.66 20.78
CA PHE A 467 26.70 -0.92 19.59
C PHE A 467 27.56 0.30 19.99
N ASP A 468 27.18 0.97 21.08
CA ASP A 468 28.00 2.02 21.69
C ASP A 468 29.34 1.48 22.22
N ASP A 469 29.27 0.37 22.96
CA ASP A 469 30.43 -0.31 23.52
C ASP A 469 31.42 -0.73 22.43
N LEU A 470 30.90 -1.13 21.26
CA LEU A 470 31.69 -1.51 20.10
C LEU A 470 32.51 -0.31 19.55
N PHE A 471 31.96 0.90 19.61
CA PHE A 471 32.65 2.13 19.22
C PHE A 471 33.70 2.56 20.25
N HIS A 472 33.37 2.46 21.54
CA HIS A 472 34.27 2.88 22.62
C HIS A 472 35.32 1.81 23.01
N GLY A 473 35.13 0.56 22.60
CA GLY A 473 36.06 -0.55 22.83
C GLY A 473 36.80 -0.96 21.56
N GLU A 474 36.28 -1.96 20.84
CA GLU A 474 37.03 -2.63 19.77
C GLU A 474 37.33 -1.73 18.56
N TRP A 475 36.47 -0.74 18.29
CA TRP A 475 36.75 0.25 17.25
C TRP A 475 38.02 1.05 17.59
N ASP A 476 38.20 1.53 18.82
CA ASP A 476 39.38 2.32 19.21
C ASP A 476 40.66 1.47 19.26
N GLU A 477 40.53 0.18 19.64
CA GLU A 477 41.62 -0.79 19.57
C GLU A 477 42.07 -1.09 18.12
N CYS A 478 41.13 -1.36 17.20
CA CYS A 478 41.45 -1.59 15.78
C CYS A 478 41.91 -0.28 15.12
N TYR A 479 41.35 0.90 15.48
CA TYR A 479 41.87 2.20 15.05
C TYR A 479 43.34 2.37 15.43
N THR A 480 43.69 2.14 16.70
CA THR A 480 45.07 2.24 17.19
C THR A 480 46.00 1.25 16.48
N SER A 481 45.53 0.03 16.21
CA SER A 481 46.31 -1.00 15.51
C SER A 481 46.56 -0.63 14.04
N LEU A 482 45.56 -0.12 13.33
CA LEU A 482 45.70 0.37 11.96
C LEU A 482 46.67 1.56 11.87
N GLN A 483 46.64 2.46 12.85
CA GLN A 483 47.60 3.56 12.94
C GLN A 483 49.05 3.06 13.13
N LYS A 484 49.25 2.03 13.98
CA LYS A 484 50.57 1.39 14.17
C LYS A 484 51.07 0.67 12.91
N ASP A 485 50.17 0.17 12.07
CA ASP A 485 50.46 -0.41 10.75
C ASP A 485 50.74 0.68 9.68
N GLY A 486 50.81 1.96 10.07
CA GLY A 486 51.17 3.07 9.19
C GLY A 486 50.02 3.62 8.34
N LYS A 487 48.76 3.25 8.63
CA LYS A 487 47.61 3.87 7.95
C LYS A 487 47.39 5.29 8.45
N ASP A 488 47.03 6.20 7.53
CA ASP A 488 46.61 7.55 7.89
C ASP A 488 45.29 7.53 8.68
N LYS A 489 45.06 8.55 9.52
CA LYS A 489 43.87 8.69 10.38
C LYS A 489 42.57 8.56 9.60
N LEU A 490 42.45 9.27 8.48
CA LEU A 490 41.24 9.25 7.66
C LEU A 490 41.03 7.86 7.03
N VAL A 491 42.12 7.26 6.55
CA VAL A 491 42.09 5.90 5.97
C VAL A 491 41.67 4.87 7.02
N SER A 492 42.19 4.96 8.25
CA SER A 492 41.78 4.08 9.35
C SER A 492 40.30 4.20 9.69
N VAL A 493 39.76 5.42 9.79
CA VAL A 493 38.33 5.62 10.04
C VAL A 493 37.49 5.05 8.91
N ASN A 494 37.86 5.31 7.65
CA ASN A 494 37.11 4.79 6.50
C ASN A 494 37.11 3.26 6.46
N ILE A 495 38.23 2.61 6.78
CA ILE A 495 38.30 1.14 6.90
C ILE A 495 37.32 0.65 7.97
N LEU A 496 37.30 1.27 9.15
CA LEU A 496 36.44 0.87 10.26
C LEU A 496 34.94 1.04 9.95
N VAL A 497 34.55 2.17 9.37
CA VAL A 497 33.16 2.41 8.93
C VAL A 497 32.77 1.39 7.86
N THR A 498 33.69 1.06 6.95
CA THR A 498 33.43 0.07 5.91
C THR A 498 33.31 -1.34 6.48
N ILE A 499 34.09 -1.71 7.51
CA ILE A 499 33.92 -2.97 8.24
C ILE A 499 32.50 -3.11 8.80
N LEU A 500 31.99 -2.09 9.48
CA LEU A 500 30.63 -2.12 10.03
C LEU A 500 29.58 -2.24 8.91
N LYS A 501 29.72 -1.43 7.85
CA LYS A 501 28.82 -1.44 6.70
C LYS A 501 28.78 -2.80 6.00
N GLN A 502 29.94 -3.40 5.74
CA GLN A 502 30.04 -4.71 5.08
C GLN A 502 29.54 -5.84 5.97
N SER A 503 29.76 -5.75 7.28
CA SER A 503 29.17 -6.70 8.24
C SER A 503 27.65 -6.66 8.23
N HIS A 504 27.07 -5.46 8.16
CA HIS A 504 25.62 -5.29 8.00
C HIS A 504 25.10 -5.93 6.71
N GLN A 505 25.73 -5.61 5.57
CA GLN A 505 25.35 -6.15 4.26
C GLN A 505 25.47 -7.68 4.18
N ALA A 506 26.50 -8.27 4.78
CA ALA A 506 26.66 -9.71 4.87
C ALA A 506 25.53 -10.35 5.69
N CYS A 507 25.14 -9.74 6.83
CA CYS A 507 24.00 -10.22 7.61
C CYS A 507 22.69 -10.17 6.80
N GLU A 508 22.40 -9.05 6.12
CA GLU A 508 21.22 -8.91 5.24
C GLU A 508 21.20 -10.01 4.17
N HIS A 509 22.31 -10.16 3.44
CA HIS A 509 22.44 -11.18 2.40
C HIS A 509 22.20 -12.59 2.93
N PHE A 510 22.81 -12.94 4.06
CA PHE A 510 22.64 -14.24 4.71
C PHE A 510 21.18 -14.51 5.06
N MET A 511 20.48 -13.54 5.68
CA MET A 511 19.09 -13.74 6.09
C MET A 511 18.15 -13.88 4.90
N THR A 512 18.36 -13.11 3.83
CA THR A 512 17.59 -13.21 2.59
C THR A 512 17.80 -14.58 1.94
N LYS A 513 19.06 -15.04 1.85
CA LYS A 513 19.42 -16.38 1.33
C LYS A 513 18.77 -17.50 2.14
N GLN A 514 18.76 -17.38 3.48
CA GLN A 514 18.15 -18.36 4.36
C GLN A 514 16.62 -18.40 4.23
N ILE A 515 15.93 -17.24 4.15
CA ILE A 515 14.48 -17.19 3.92
C ILE A 515 14.12 -17.86 2.60
N LYS A 516 14.82 -17.51 1.51
CA LYS A 516 14.60 -18.10 0.19
C LYS A 516 14.78 -19.62 0.19
N ARG A 517 15.77 -20.14 0.94
CA ARG A 517 15.97 -21.58 1.11
C ARG A 517 14.79 -22.23 1.85
N LEU A 518 14.34 -21.64 2.95
CA LEU A 518 13.19 -22.14 3.71
C LEU A 518 11.91 -22.15 2.86
N GLU A 519 11.67 -21.10 2.09
CA GLU A 519 10.57 -21.03 1.11
C GLU A 519 10.68 -22.16 0.07
N SER A 520 11.87 -22.40 -0.48
CA SER A 520 12.07 -23.45 -1.48
C SER A 520 11.78 -24.85 -0.95
N ILE A 521 12.19 -25.16 0.28
CA ILE A 521 11.95 -26.46 0.93
C ILE A 521 10.44 -26.66 1.17
N LEU A 522 9.75 -25.61 1.62
CA LEU A 522 8.31 -25.61 1.86
C LEU A 522 7.48 -25.89 0.61
N THR A 523 7.96 -25.47 -0.56
CA THR A 523 7.27 -25.68 -1.84
C THR A 523 7.49 -27.06 -2.46
N GLN A 524 8.48 -27.85 -2.00
CA GLN A 524 8.84 -29.13 -2.62
C GLN A 524 8.08 -30.36 -2.08
N HIS A 525 7.39 -30.27 -0.94
CA HIS A 525 6.75 -31.42 -0.27
C HIS A 525 5.24 -31.58 -0.56
N GLN A 526 4.72 -31.07 -1.68
CA GLN A 526 3.31 -31.30 -2.05
C GLN A 526 3.11 -32.62 -2.83
N PRO A 527 2.23 -33.53 -2.38
CA PRO A 527 1.87 -34.75 -3.12
C PRO A 527 1.11 -34.40 -4.41
N LYS A 528 1.43 -35.11 -5.50
CA LYS A 528 1.12 -34.76 -6.90
C LYS A 528 -0.37 -34.85 -7.32
N ASN A 529 -1.31 -35.22 -6.45
CA ASN A 529 -2.71 -35.44 -6.85
C ASN A 529 -3.66 -34.64 -5.95
N ASP A 530 -3.83 -33.36 -6.29
CA ASP A 530 -5.10 -32.65 -6.36
C ASP A 530 -4.79 -31.19 -6.72
N LYS A 531 -5.75 -30.51 -7.36
CA LYS A 531 -5.73 -29.12 -7.86
C LYS A 531 -4.58 -28.27 -7.30
N LYS A 532 -3.76 -27.68 -8.19
CA LYS A 532 -2.70 -26.67 -7.92
C LYS A 532 -3.15 -25.66 -6.84
N ILE A 533 -2.98 -26.00 -5.57
CA ILE A 533 -3.07 -25.08 -4.44
C ILE A 533 -1.67 -24.46 -4.38
N CYS A 534 -1.55 -23.27 -4.94
CA CYS A 534 -0.34 -22.48 -4.86
C CYS A 534 -0.08 -22.17 -3.38
N VAL A 535 0.88 -22.85 -2.76
CA VAL A 535 1.34 -22.51 -1.41
C VAL A 535 2.36 -21.38 -1.55
N SER A 536 1.87 -20.18 -1.84
CA SER A 536 2.62 -18.94 -1.64
C SER A 536 2.44 -18.51 -0.18
N ARG A 537 3.12 -19.18 0.74
CA ARG A 537 3.17 -18.72 2.13
C ARG A 537 4.39 -17.82 2.29
N THR A 538 4.20 -16.50 2.17
CA THR A 538 4.89 -15.60 3.09
C THR A 538 4.60 -16.10 4.49
N PHE A 539 5.63 -16.26 5.32
CA PHE A 539 5.46 -16.70 6.69
C PHE A 539 4.47 -15.77 7.39
N SER A 540 3.42 -16.32 8.01
CA SER A 540 2.53 -15.52 8.85
C SER A 540 3.36 -14.75 9.88
N SER A 541 2.92 -13.57 10.34
CA SER A 541 3.69 -12.75 11.27
C SER A 541 4.20 -13.53 12.50
N GLY A 542 3.38 -14.45 13.03
CA GLY A 542 3.80 -15.36 14.11
C GLY A 542 4.86 -16.39 13.69
N THR A 543 4.82 -16.90 12.45
CA THR A 543 5.86 -17.78 11.91
C THR A 543 7.16 -17.01 11.63
N PHE A 544 7.08 -15.79 11.11
CA PHE A 544 8.24 -14.93 10.93
C PHE A 544 8.89 -14.59 12.27
N LYS A 545 8.11 -14.21 13.29
CA LYS A 545 8.59 -14.00 14.67
C LYS A 545 9.26 -15.25 15.24
N SER A 546 8.69 -16.43 14.99
CA SER A 546 9.28 -17.72 15.41
C SER A 546 10.61 -18.00 14.70
N ILE A 547 10.71 -17.70 13.39
CA ILE A 547 11.96 -17.82 12.62
C ILE A 547 13.01 -16.86 13.16
N GLN A 548 12.64 -15.61 13.47
CA GLN A 548 13.56 -14.62 14.05
C GLN A 548 14.05 -15.05 15.45
N LEU A 549 13.18 -15.61 16.29
CA LEU A 549 13.57 -16.18 17.58
C LEU A 549 14.52 -17.38 17.42
N LEU A 550 14.25 -18.27 16.47
CA LEU A 550 15.14 -19.40 16.16
C LEU A 550 16.50 -18.93 15.64
N ARG A 551 16.54 -17.90 14.79
CA ARG A 551 17.77 -17.27 14.32
C ARG A 551 18.60 -16.72 15.46
N ARG A 552 17.97 -15.96 16.37
CA ARG A 552 18.60 -15.41 17.57
C ARG A 552 19.18 -16.48 18.47
N ARG A 553 18.44 -17.58 18.71
CA ARG A 553 18.91 -18.71 19.53
C ARG A 553 20.06 -19.50 18.88
N ASN A 554 20.12 -19.53 17.56
CA ASN A 554 21.12 -20.31 16.82
C ASN A 554 22.24 -19.45 16.21
N VAL A 555 22.35 -18.16 16.56
CA VAL A 555 23.30 -17.22 15.95
C VAL A 555 24.72 -17.78 15.89
N GLN A 556 25.17 -18.47 16.95
CA GLN A 556 26.52 -19.06 17.05
C GLN A 556 26.83 -20.04 15.91
N LYS A 557 25.82 -20.68 15.32
CA LYS A 557 25.97 -21.60 14.18
C LYS A 557 26.17 -20.87 12.85
N TYR A 558 25.74 -19.62 12.77
CA TYR A 558 25.76 -18.81 11.53
C TYR A 558 26.92 -17.83 11.49
N LEU A 559 27.46 -17.43 12.66
CA LEU A 559 28.49 -16.39 12.75
C LEU A 559 29.70 -16.64 11.86
N SER A 560 30.17 -17.88 11.75
CA SER A 560 31.33 -18.19 10.90
C SER A 560 31.04 -17.98 9.41
N GLU A 561 29.87 -18.39 8.90
CA GLU A 561 29.49 -18.15 7.50
C GLU A 561 29.36 -16.66 7.21
N ILE A 562 28.68 -15.92 8.09
CA ILE A 562 28.46 -14.48 7.91
C ILE A 562 29.77 -13.70 8.03
N TYR A 563 30.66 -14.13 8.94
CA TYR A 563 32.00 -13.55 9.08
C TYR A 563 32.82 -13.72 7.80
N GLU A 564 32.87 -14.92 7.22
CA GLU A 564 33.59 -15.17 5.97
C GLU A 564 33.01 -14.36 4.80
N ASP A 565 31.68 -14.25 4.71
CA ASP A 565 31.02 -13.39 3.72
C ASP A 565 31.42 -11.92 3.91
N SER A 566 31.45 -11.43 5.16
CA SER A 566 31.89 -10.06 5.49
C SER A 566 33.35 -9.82 5.11
N VAL A 567 34.25 -10.75 5.43
CA VAL A 567 35.68 -10.67 5.07
C VAL A 567 35.86 -10.70 3.55
N CYS A 568 35.09 -11.52 2.84
CA CYS A 568 35.12 -11.58 1.38
C CYS A 568 34.75 -10.22 0.76
N LEU A 569 33.71 -9.55 1.29
CA LEU A 569 33.32 -8.20 0.85
C LEU A 569 34.40 -7.17 1.17
N LEU A 570 34.99 -7.23 2.37
CA LEU A 570 36.05 -6.31 2.79
C LEU A 570 37.33 -6.42 1.95
N ARG A 571 37.73 -7.63 1.56
CA ARG A 571 38.85 -7.84 0.64
C ARG A 571 38.60 -7.17 -0.72
N LYS A 572 37.35 -7.22 -1.20
CA LYS A 572 36.96 -6.63 -2.49
C LYS A 572 36.90 -5.11 -2.46
N GLU A 573 36.32 -4.52 -1.40
CA GLU A 573 36.09 -3.07 -1.36
C GLU A 573 37.29 -2.27 -0.80
N CYS A 574 37.99 -2.82 0.19
CA CYS A 574 39.03 -2.08 0.92
C CYS A 574 40.45 -2.54 0.61
N ASN A 575 40.64 -3.61 -0.18
CA ASN A 575 41.96 -4.22 -0.44
C ASN A 575 42.76 -4.49 0.86
N LEU A 576 42.08 -4.89 1.94
CA LEU A 576 42.73 -5.18 3.22
C LEU A 576 43.64 -6.40 3.09
N SER A 577 44.85 -6.30 3.64
CA SER A 577 45.76 -7.45 3.76
C SER A 577 45.26 -8.44 4.80
N ASP A 578 45.73 -9.69 4.73
CA ASP A 578 45.38 -10.71 5.75
C ASP A 578 45.79 -10.30 7.17
N ASN A 579 46.90 -9.55 7.30
CA ASN A 579 47.32 -8.99 8.59
C ASN A 579 46.31 -7.95 9.10
N GLN A 580 45.79 -7.09 8.24
CA GLN A 580 44.80 -6.07 8.62
C GLN A 580 43.45 -6.70 8.99
N ILE A 581 43.03 -7.75 8.26
CA ILE A 581 41.85 -8.53 8.61
C ILE A 581 42.04 -9.17 9.99
N LYS A 582 43.22 -9.73 10.26
CA LYS A 582 43.54 -10.33 11.55
C LYS A 582 43.57 -9.30 12.68
N PHE A 583 44.10 -8.10 12.46
CA PHE A 583 44.09 -7.02 13.46
C PHE A 583 42.67 -6.61 13.85
N CYS A 584 41.75 -6.64 12.90
CA CYS A 584 40.37 -6.20 13.11
C CYS A 584 39.39 -7.37 13.26
N GLU A 585 39.87 -8.60 13.44
CA GLU A 585 39.04 -9.81 13.53
C GLU A 585 38.00 -9.70 14.65
N THR A 586 38.42 -9.29 15.85
CA THR A 586 37.51 -9.12 17.00
C THR A 586 36.42 -8.09 16.69
N TYR A 587 36.82 -6.97 16.08
CA TYR A 587 35.91 -5.90 15.69
C TYR A 587 34.92 -6.36 14.61
N ILE A 588 35.38 -7.05 13.56
CA ILE A 588 34.53 -7.61 12.50
C ILE A 588 33.53 -8.62 13.10
N ARG A 589 33.98 -9.54 13.95
CA ARG A 589 33.10 -10.54 14.59
C ARG A 589 32.01 -9.89 15.42
N LYS A 590 32.35 -8.84 16.18
CA LYS A 590 31.36 -8.10 16.97
C LYS A 590 30.43 -7.25 16.12
N CYS A 591 30.91 -6.65 15.03
CA CYS A 591 30.06 -5.98 14.03
C CYS A 591 29.03 -6.96 13.47
N VAL A 592 29.48 -8.13 12.99
CA VAL A 592 28.60 -9.19 12.48
C VAL A 592 27.56 -9.62 13.51
N LEU A 593 27.99 -9.88 14.74
CA LEU A 593 27.07 -10.30 15.80
C LEU A 593 26.03 -9.22 16.12
N ASN A 594 26.46 -7.96 16.25
CA ASN A 594 25.58 -6.85 16.58
C ASN A 594 24.59 -6.57 15.43
N CYS A 595 25.09 -6.47 14.19
CA CYS A 595 24.25 -6.32 12.99
C CYS A 595 23.23 -7.46 12.82
N PHE A 596 23.62 -8.70 13.12
CA PHE A 596 22.68 -9.83 13.10
C PHE A 596 21.54 -9.64 14.11
N TYR A 597 21.84 -9.19 15.34
CA TYR A 597 20.80 -8.91 16.33
C TYR A 597 19.93 -7.71 15.97
N MET A 598 20.51 -6.65 15.40
CA MET A 598 19.78 -5.49 14.86
C MET A 598 18.74 -5.92 13.84
N LEU A 599 19.14 -6.76 12.88
CA LEU A 599 18.29 -7.19 11.77
C LEU A 599 17.30 -8.30 12.11
N THR A 600 17.56 -9.08 13.17
CA THR A 600 16.64 -10.10 13.69
C THR A 600 15.68 -9.55 14.76
N SER A 601 15.69 -8.24 15.00
CA SER A 601 14.67 -7.56 15.82
C SER A 601 13.30 -7.60 15.17
N GLU A 602 12.23 -7.48 15.97
CA GLU A 602 10.84 -7.53 15.47
C GLU A 602 10.62 -6.52 14.34
N LYS A 603 11.20 -5.33 14.49
CA LYS A 603 11.50 -4.41 13.40
C LYS A 603 13.03 -4.29 13.28
N PRO A 604 13.60 -4.44 12.07
CA PRO A 604 15.04 -4.22 11.88
C PRO A 604 15.44 -2.81 12.32
N MET A 605 16.47 -2.73 13.15
CA MET A 605 17.04 -1.44 13.57
C MET A 605 17.69 -0.73 12.39
N TYR A 606 17.75 0.59 12.43
CA TYR A 606 18.22 1.38 11.30
C TYR A 606 19.46 2.18 11.64
N MET A 607 20.55 1.94 10.91
CA MET A 607 21.74 2.78 10.93
C MET A 607 21.64 3.85 9.84
N LYS A 608 21.74 5.11 10.23
CA LYS A 608 21.77 6.24 9.29
C LYS A 608 23.21 6.48 8.83
N TRP A 609 23.45 6.26 7.55
CA TRP A 609 24.76 6.39 6.91
C TRP A 609 24.97 7.72 6.16
N THR A 610 23.91 8.50 6.01
CA THR A 610 23.86 9.70 5.15
C THR A 610 24.19 10.97 5.93
N PHE A 611 25.46 11.10 6.31
CA PHE A 611 26.04 12.34 6.82
C PHE A 611 27.19 12.74 5.90
N TYR A 612 26.94 13.70 5.02
CA TYR A 612 27.85 14.11 3.97
C TYR A 612 28.72 15.29 4.40
N GLN A 613 29.87 15.41 3.73
CA GLN A 613 30.77 16.54 3.94
C GLN A 613 30.03 17.86 3.68
N GLY A 614 30.09 18.77 4.65
CA GLY A 614 29.40 20.07 4.64
C GLY A 614 28.06 20.09 5.38
N ASP A 615 27.48 18.95 5.75
CA ASP A 615 26.20 18.90 6.48
C ASP A 615 26.29 19.61 7.83
N VAL A 616 25.20 20.23 8.26
CA VAL A 616 25.14 20.85 9.59
C VAL A 616 25.09 19.76 10.66
N ILE A 617 25.93 19.88 11.68
CA ILE A 617 25.96 18.95 12.80
C ILE A 617 24.75 19.23 13.70
N ASP A 618 23.75 18.35 13.62
CA ASP A 618 22.61 18.35 14.51
C ASP A 618 22.98 17.69 15.85
N SER A 619 23.08 18.48 16.91
CA SER A 619 23.44 18.01 18.26
C SER A 619 22.46 16.99 18.85
N LEU A 620 21.24 16.87 18.30
CA LEU A 620 20.27 15.86 18.72
C LEU A 620 20.65 14.47 18.22
N SER A 621 21.25 14.36 17.03
CA SER A 621 21.53 13.08 16.37
C SER A 621 23.03 12.77 16.17
N LEU A 622 23.90 13.77 16.35
CA LEU A 622 25.34 13.68 16.11
C LEU A 622 26.17 14.26 17.25
N GLU A 623 27.37 13.70 17.44
CA GLU A 623 28.41 14.20 18.33
C GLU A 623 29.76 14.37 17.62
N ASN A 624 30.55 15.30 18.15
CA ASN A 624 31.83 15.69 17.59
C ASN A 624 32.95 14.71 17.98
N PHE A 625 33.61 14.12 16.98
CA PHE A 625 34.75 13.23 17.18
C PHE A 625 36.08 14.00 17.24
N LYS A 626 36.60 14.20 18.46
CA LYS A 626 37.94 14.77 18.75
C LYS A 626 38.18 16.21 18.22
N SER A 627 37.20 16.89 17.63
CA SER A 627 37.26 18.33 17.32
C SER A 627 35.88 18.96 17.31
N GLU A 628 35.83 20.21 17.73
CA GLU A 628 34.64 21.04 17.66
C GLU A 628 34.47 21.67 16.28
N GLY A 629 33.22 21.95 15.93
CA GLY A 629 32.81 22.62 14.69
C GLY A 629 31.31 22.39 14.47
N THR A 630 30.75 23.05 13.45
CA THR A 630 29.31 23.04 13.17
C THR A 630 28.95 22.31 11.88
N ARG A 631 29.96 21.83 11.13
CA ARG A 631 29.77 21.13 9.86
C ARG A 631 30.54 19.83 9.81
N VAL A 632 29.93 18.80 9.21
CA VAL A 632 30.52 17.48 9.01
C VAL A 632 31.66 17.56 8.01
N ASP A 633 32.82 17.01 8.34
CA ASP A 633 33.87 16.70 7.38
C ASP A 633 33.68 15.27 6.85
N PHE A 634 33.64 14.29 7.76
CA PHE A 634 33.31 12.90 7.44
C PHE A 634 32.68 12.17 8.64
N MET A 635 31.90 11.13 8.33
CA MET A 635 31.28 10.26 9.34
C MET A 635 32.30 9.29 9.93
N VAL A 636 32.28 9.15 11.26
CA VAL A 636 33.14 8.24 12.02
C VAL A 636 32.34 7.04 12.53
N TRP A 637 31.09 7.27 12.91
CA TRP A 637 30.17 6.25 13.43
C TRP A 637 28.72 6.63 13.06
N PRO A 638 27.90 5.69 12.54
CA PRO A 638 26.54 6.02 12.15
C PRO A 638 25.63 6.21 13.36
N ALA A 639 24.60 7.04 13.20
CA ALA A 639 23.53 7.16 14.19
C ALA A 639 22.62 5.93 14.11
N LEU A 640 22.22 5.39 15.27
CA LEU A 640 21.38 4.20 15.37
C LEU A 640 19.97 4.57 15.84
N TYR A 641 18.98 4.10 15.10
CA TYR A 641 17.56 4.28 15.37
C TYR A 641 16.90 2.93 15.64
N LEU A 642 15.83 2.95 16.43
CA LEU A 642 15.07 1.75 16.77
C LEU A 642 14.54 1.01 15.54
N PHE A 643 14.17 1.76 14.50
CA PHE A 643 13.85 1.31 13.14
C PHE A 643 13.91 2.54 12.22
N TYR A 644 13.73 2.37 10.90
CA TYR A 644 13.74 3.50 9.95
C TYR A 644 12.63 4.51 10.27
N GLY A 645 13.00 5.77 10.55
CA GLY A 645 12.05 6.80 11.01
C GLY A 645 11.60 6.67 12.48
N GLY A 646 12.16 5.72 13.24
CA GLY A 646 11.90 5.54 14.67
C GLY A 646 12.72 6.47 15.56
N PRO A 647 12.59 6.36 16.90
CA PRO A 647 13.38 7.15 17.85
C PRO A 647 14.87 6.82 17.75
N LEU A 648 15.71 7.84 17.98
CA LEU A 648 17.16 7.71 18.10
C LEU A 648 17.51 6.91 19.36
N LEU A 649 18.40 5.92 19.21
CA LEU A 649 18.93 5.11 20.31
C LEU A 649 20.37 5.51 20.64
N ASN A 650 21.21 5.70 19.62
CA ASN A 650 22.58 6.21 19.77
C ASN A 650 22.85 7.28 18.75
N LYS A 651 23.49 8.36 19.18
CA LYS A 651 23.99 9.39 18.28
C LYS A 651 25.12 8.84 17.42
N GLY A 652 25.25 9.39 16.22
CA GLY A 652 26.41 9.15 15.38
C GLY A 652 27.58 10.02 15.80
N PHE A 653 28.79 9.62 15.41
CA PHE A 653 29.99 10.43 15.59
C PHE A 653 30.48 10.93 14.23
N VAL A 654 30.79 12.22 14.15
CA VAL A 654 31.29 12.88 12.95
C VAL A 654 32.55 13.66 13.28
N LYS A 655 33.49 13.73 12.34
CA LYS A 655 34.59 14.68 12.43
C LYS A 655 34.09 16.03 11.94
N ALA A 656 34.23 17.08 12.74
CA ALA A 656 33.86 18.42 12.29
C ALA A 656 34.95 19.04 11.40
N MET A 657 34.52 19.84 10.41
CA MET A 657 35.40 20.71 9.64
C MET A 657 36.09 21.72 10.56
N LYS A 658 37.38 21.96 10.33
CA LYS A 658 38.15 22.99 11.02
C LYS A 658 37.81 24.39 10.56
#